data_AF-A0A8J5HPZ4-F1
#
_entry.id   AF-A0A8J5HPZ4-F1
#
_cell.length_a   1.000
_cell.length_b   1.000
_cell.length_c   1.000
_cell.angle_alpha   90.00
_cell.angle_beta   90.00
_cell.angle_gamma   90.00
#
_symmetry.space_group_name_H-M   'P 1'
#
loop_
_entity.id
_entity.type
_entity.pdbx_description
1 polymer ?
#
loop_
_entity_poly.entity_id
_entity_poly.type
_entity_poly.pdbx_seq_one_letter_code
_entity_poly.pdbx_strand_id
1 'polypeptide(L)'
;MGEKKSVRPVRSRGFWGSMSPRIGLARGWSFLGRSPFPVAFLLGSMTASGLVAVVFYWFVVSASRRTPDPALVGCRPDSEGSWSVGVFYGKSPFSLSPIELHGSSNPNSSAWPIANPVLTCAAPSSAGYPSNFVADPFLYLQDSVLYLFFESKSTTAMKGDIGVARSFDHGGTWEFLGIALEEPWHLSYPFVFSYQNQIYMMPEGNKKGELRLYRAVKFPLKWTLEKVIIRKPLIDASLIQYEGNYWLFGSDFSRFGVEKNAELEIWYSSSPLGPWKQHPRNPIYRIDKSLGARNGGRPFIYEGSLYRLGQDCSETYGRRLQIYKIEKLNKEEFQEVPANLRIEESKKGRNAWNGIRHHHLDTQQLPSGNWIAVMDGDRVPSGDSIRRFITGCTYTLLLFFLVMVMSILVGAANCCMASNRRHEYSWLRTRMHMNFRARRYITCIKSYGSSIRSRVNPKTCTGKLVLSLLVLLGISFVCMSVHFLTEGNGAEEAYIYEGQYSQFTMVTMTYEARLWNLKLYVKHYSQCESVREIVVVWNKGKPPSESEFDSAVPVRIRVEEQNSLNNRFKVDPLIKTRAVLELDDDILMTCNDIEKGFRVWRENPERLVGFYPRLIDGSPLQYRNERYARGKNGYNVILTGAAFMDSEYAFNKYWSEIAREGRNFVDHSFNCEDLLMNFLYANASAVRTVEYVHPAWAIDTSKLSTAAISRNTQVHYDIRTNCLSKFLSLYGSLPSRWEFGTRVDGWDR
;
A
#
# COMPACT_ATOMS: atom_id res chain seq x y z
N MET A 1 -67.31 14.10 -28.01
CA MET A 1 -67.79 15.35 -28.65
C MET A 1 -66.54 16.11 -29.10
N GLY A 2 -66.34 16.56 -30.34
CA GLY A 2 -67.14 16.48 -31.57
C GLY A 2 -66.69 17.62 -32.51
N GLU A 3 -65.57 17.50 -33.22
CA GLU A 3 -65.41 16.93 -34.58
C GLU A 3 -65.99 17.80 -35.74
N LYS A 4 -65.19 18.01 -36.81
CA LYS A 4 -65.51 18.63 -38.13
C LYS A 4 -65.73 20.18 -38.11
N LYS A 5 -65.43 20.96 -39.17
CA LYS A 5 -64.93 20.66 -40.54
C LYS A 5 -64.21 21.88 -41.20
N SER A 6 -63.40 21.61 -42.24
CA SER A 6 -63.03 22.38 -43.48
C SER A 6 -63.36 23.89 -43.64
N VAL A 7 -62.61 24.72 -44.40
CA VAL A 7 -62.37 24.65 -45.88
C VAL A 7 -61.07 25.40 -46.35
N ARG A 8 -60.48 24.97 -47.49
CA ARG A 8 -59.47 25.65 -48.36
C ARG A 8 -60.05 25.80 -49.79
N PRO A 9 -59.66 26.77 -50.67
CA PRO A 9 -58.41 26.77 -51.49
C PRO A 9 -57.67 28.13 -51.33
N VAL A 10 -56.81 28.73 -52.19
CA VAL A 10 -56.17 28.55 -53.54
C VAL A 10 -54.69 29.05 -53.35
N ARG A 11 -53.56 28.66 -53.99
CA ARG A 11 -53.10 28.48 -55.39
C ARG A 11 -53.19 29.75 -56.29
N SER A 12 -52.21 30.14 -57.12
CA SER A 12 -50.80 29.68 -57.31
C SER A 12 -49.98 30.55 -58.30
N ARG A 13 -48.64 30.65 -58.09
CA ARG A 13 -47.49 30.71 -59.05
C ARG A 13 -47.57 31.57 -60.35
N GLY A 14 -46.52 32.26 -60.82
CA GLY A 14 -45.16 32.47 -60.28
C GLY A 14 -44.09 32.72 -61.40
N PHE A 15 -42.85 33.06 -60.99
CA PHE A 15 -41.63 33.35 -61.82
C PHE A 15 -41.72 34.62 -62.70
N TRP A 16 -40.69 35.48 -62.85
CA TRP A 16 -39.23 35.47 -62.58
C TRP A 16 -38.80 36.73 -61.77
N GLY A 17 -37.56 37.00 -61.34
CA GLY A 17 -36.32 36.18 -61.26
C GLY A 17 -35.01 37.01 -61.15
N SER A 18 -34.02 36.48 -60.42
CA SER A 18 -32.59 36.88 -60.30
C SER A 18 -32.16 38.12 -59.47
N MET A 19 -31.04 37.91 -58.75
CA MET A 19 -30.04 38.86 -58.18
C MET A 19 -30.39 39.84 -57.04
N SER A 20 -29.31 40.34 -56.44
CA SER A 20 -29.13 40.96 -55.10
C SER A 20 -28.24 42.23 -55.28
N PRO A 21 -27.81 43.05 -54.27
CA PRO A 21 -27.71 42.79 -52.81
C PRO A 21 -27.93 44.00 -51.84
N ARG A 22 -27.53 43.77 -50.57
CA ARG A 22 -26.92 44.71 -49.57
C ARG A 22 -27.78 45.44 -48.50
N ILE A 23 -27.32 45.18 -47.26
CA ILE A 23 -27.11 46.12 -46.13
C ILE A 23 -28.34 46.64 -45.37
N GLY A 24 -28.40 46.25 -44.08
CA GLY A 24 -28.21 47.25 -43.03
C GLY A 24 -29.26 47.32 -41.93
N LEU A 25 -28.94 46.77 -40.75
CA LEU A 25 -29.45 47.29 -39.48
C LEU A 25 -28.48 46.95 -38.32
N ALA A 26 -28.07 47.98 -37.60
CA ALA A 26 -27.50 47.91 -36.26
C ALA A 26 -28.58 48.47 -35.29
N ARG A 27 -28.44 48.49 -33.96
CA ARG A 27 -27.26 48.37 -33.09
C ARG A 27 -27.73 47.98 -31.68
N GLY A 28 -27.10 47.00 -31.06
CA GLY A 28 -27.41 46.56 -29.69
C GLY A 28 -26.46 45.43 -29.27
N TRP A 29 -26.42 45.08 -27.99
CA TRP A 29 -25.57 44.00 -27.45
C TRP A 29 -24.04 44.18 -27.68
N SER A 30 -23.52 45.39 -27.45
CA SER A 30 -22.08 45.67 -27.53
C SER A 30 -21.38 45.76 -26.16
N PHE A 31 -21.54 44.74 -25.32
CA PHE A 31 -20.89 44.66 -23.98
C PHE A 31 -20.24 43.31 -23.61
N LEU A 32 -20.08 42.40 -24.59
CA LEU A 32 -19.29 41.16 -24.45
C LEU A 32 -18.18 41.14 -25.52
N GLY A 33 -17.10 41.90 -25.29
CA GLY A 33 -16.13 42.14 -26.36
C GLY A 33 -14.80 42.79 -25.95
N ARG A 34 -14.09 42.20 -24.97
CA ARG A 34 -12.62 42.25 -24.76
C ARG A 34 -12.25 41.69 -23.38
N SER A 35 -12.10 40.37 -23.26
CA SER A 35 -11.11 39.86 -22.30
C SER A 35 -9.71 40.18 -22.85
N PRO A 36 -8.71 40.49 -22.01
CA PRO A 36 -7.33 40.55 -22.48
C PRO A 36 -6.93 39.18 -23.05
N PHE A 37 -6.39 39.15 -24.26
CA PHE A 37 -5.79 37.94 -24.86
C PHE A 37 -4.86 37.16 -23.90
N PRO A 38 -4.04 37.79 -23.02
CA PRO A 38 -3.28 37.05 -21.99
C PRO A 38 -4.16 36.34 -20.97
N VAL A 39 -5.24 36.96 -20.50
CA VAL A 39 -6.13 36.36 -19.49
C VAL A 39 -6.88 35.17 -20.10
N ALA A 40 -7.34 35.29 -21.35
CA ALA A 40 -7.96 34.17 -22.05
C ALA A 40 -7.00 32.99 -22.27
N PHE A 41 -5.73 33.27 -22.64
CA PHE A 41 -4.71 32.23 -22.79
C PHE A 41 -4.39 31.55 -21.45
N LEU A 42 -4.19 32.32 -20.37
CA LEU A 42 -3.92 31.79 -19.03
C LEU A 42 -5.07 30.91 -18.52
N LEU A 43 -6.33 31.38 -18.62
CA LEU A 43 -7.51 30.59 -18.24
C LEU A 43 -7.65 29.32 -19.10
N GLY A 44 -7.38 29.40 -20.41
CA GLY A 44 -7.35 28.24 -21.31
C GLY A 44 -6.28 27.23 -20.93
N SER A 45 -5.05 27.67 -20.64
CA SER A 45 -3.97 26.80 -20.16
C SER A 45 -4.28 26.17 -18.81
N MET A 46 -4.81 26.92 -17.85
CA MET A 46 -5.23 26.38 -16.55
C MET A 46 -6.36 25.34 -16.69
N THR A 47 -7.32 25.58 -17.59
CA THR A 47 -8.40 24.62 -17.90
C THR A 47 -7.85 23.35 -18.53
N ALA A 48 -6.92 23.47 -19.48
CA ALA A 48 -6.26 22.33 -20.11
C ALA A 48 -5.42 21.50 -19.12
N SER A 49 -4.62 22.16 -18.28
CA SER A 49 -3.88 21.49 -17.20
C SER A 49 -4.81 20.84 -16.17
N GLY A 50 -5.95 21.47 -15.86
CA GLY A 50 -6.99 20.90 -15.00
C GLY A 50 -7.63 19.64 -15.59
N LEU A 51 -7.92 19.64 -16.90
CA LEU A 51 -8.42 18.45 -17.60
C LEU A 51 -7.37 17.32 -17.62
N VAL A 52 -6.09 17.62 -17.87
CA VAL A 52 -5.01 16.63 -17.77
C VAL A 52 -4.89 16.10 -16.35
N ALA A 53 -5.02 16.95 -15.32
CA ALA A 53 -4.99 16.54 -13.93
C ALA A 53 -6.15 15.61 -13.57
N VAL A 54 -7.38 15.92 -14.01
CA VAL A 54 -8.57 15.08 -13.80
C VAL A 54 -8.45 13.74 -14.52
N VAL A 55 -7.96 13.73 -15.76
CA VAL A 55 -7.76 12.49 -16.53
C VAL A 55 -6.67 11.61 -15.90
N PHE A 56 -5.52 12.18 -15.52
CA PHE A 56 -4.46 11.45 -14.83
C PHE A 56 -4.91 10.95 -13.46
N TYR A 57 -5.61 11.79 -12.69
CA TYR A 57 -6.24 11.39 -11.42
C TYR A 57 -7.20 10.21 -11.60
N TRP A 58 -8.03 10.23 -12.65
CA TRP A 58 -8.94 9.13 -12.91
C TRP A 58 -8.19 7.83 -13.25
N PHE A 59 -7.24 7.87 -14.19
CA PHE A 59 -6.49 6.68 -14.61
C PHE A 59 -5.58 6.08 -13.53
N VAL A 60 -4.87 6.91 -12.75
CA VAL A 60 -3.85 6.43 -11.80
C VAL A 60 -4.37 6.42 -10.36
N VAL A 61 -5.07 7.47 -9.95
CA VAL A 61 -5.42 7.69 -8.53
C VAL A 61 -6.77 7.08 -8.18
N SER A 62 -7.75 7.07 -9.09
CA SER A 62 -9.05 6.41 -8.83
C SER A 62 -8.96 4.88 -8.94
N ALA A 63 -8.05 4.35 -9.75
CA ALA A 63 -7.70 2.92 -9.79
C ALA A 63 -7.02 2.44 -8.49
N SER A 64 -6.13 3.28 -7.93
CA SER A 64 -5.27 2.96 -6.79
C SER A 64 -5.80 3.41 -5.42
N ARG A 65 -6.85 4.24 -5.37
CA ARG A 65 -7.43 4.69 -4.10
C ARG A 65 -8.19 3.57 -3.40
N ARG A 66 -7.52 3.00 -2.40
CA ARG A 66 -8.13 2.80 -1.09
C ARG A 66 -8.85 4.09 -0.70
N THR A 67 -10.18 4.08 -0.75
CA THR A 67 -10.95 5.04 0.04
C THR A 67 -10.91 4.53 1.48
N PRO A 68 -10.36 5.29 2.45
CA PRO A 68 -10.64 5.01 3.84
C PRO A 68 -12.16 5.10 4.02
N ASP A 69 -12.76 4.19 4.77
CA ASP A 69 -14.16 4.34 5.17
C ASP A 69 -14.29 5.71 5.86
N PRO A 70 -15.18 6.62 5.41
CA PRO A 70 -15.40 7.91 6.06
C PRO A 70 -15.79 7.80 7.54
N ALA A 71 -16.31 6.64 8.00
CA ALA A 71 -16.58 6.34 9.39
C ALA A 71 -15.30 6.01 10.21
N LEU A 72 -14.22 5.55 9.58
CA LEU A 72 -12.95 5.26 10.26
C LEU A 72 -12.18 6.56 10.55
N VAL A 73 -12.40 7.08 11.76
CA VAL A 73 -11.54 8.08 12.37
C VAL A 73 -10.26 7.39 12.85
N GLY A 74 -9.33 7.10 11.94
CA GLY A 74 -8.09 6.36 12.25
C GLY A 74 -7.20 6.10 11.04
N CYS A 75 -6.02 5.52 11.28
CA CYS A 75 -5.03 5.11 10.27
C CYS A 75 -4.73 6.17 9.19
N ARG A 76 -4.58 7.42 9.58
CA ARG A 76 -4.35 8.53 8.65
C ARG A 76 -2.85 8.74 8.42
N PRO A 77 -2.39 8.96 7.17
CA PRO A 77 -1.00 9.28 6.90
C PRO A 77 -0.55 10.51 7.69
N ASP A 78 0.51 10.36 8.49
CA ASP A 78 1.16 11.46 9.20
C ASP A 78 2.65 11.57 8.85
N SER A 79 3.41 12.36 9.62
CA SER A 79 4.83 12.63 9.35
C SER A 79 5.81 11.90 10.27
N GLU A 80 5.31 11.07 11.19
CA GLU A 80 6.10 10.25 12.10
C GLU A 80 6.11 8.79 11.67
N GLY A 81 5.04 8.28 11.04
CA GLY A 81 5.06 7.01 10.32
C GLY A 81 3.69 6.40 10.02
N SER A 82 3.70 5.13 9.61
CA SER A 82 2.54 4.23 9.56
C SER A 82 2.84 2.94 10.34
N TRP A 83 3.38 3.12 11.56
CA TRP A 83 3.84 2.05 12.42
C TRP A 83 2.76 1.00 12.74
N SER A 84 3.19 -0.25 12.72
CA SER A 84 2.42 -1.44 13.03
C SER A 84 3.31 -2.47 13.73
N VAL A 85 2.73 -3.50 14.35
CA VAL A 85 3.46 -4.50 15.15
C VAL A 85 3.34 -5.89 14.54
N GLY A 86 4.46 -6.60 14.46
CA GLY A 86 4.55 -7.99 14.05
C GLY A 86 5.08 -8.91 15.16
N VAL A 87 4.74 -10.20 15.07
CA VAL A 87 5.19 -11.27 15.97
C VAL A 87 6.17 -12.19 15.26
N PHE A 88 7.18 -12.62 16.00
CA PHE A 88 8.26 -13.52 15.55
C PHE A 88 8.47 -14.63 16.58
N TYR A 89 8.87 -15.81 16.11
CA TYR A 89 9.17 -16.98 16.94
C TYR A 89 10.50 -17.61 16.55
N GLY A 90 11.21 -18.17 17.52
CA GLY A 90 12.51 -18.80 17.31
C GLY A 90 12.90 -19.78 18.41
N LYS A 91 13.98 -20.53 18.20
CA LYS A 91 14.60 -21.36 19.26
C LYS A 91 15.53 -20.54 20.17
N SER A 92 15.94 -19.37 19.70
CA SER A 92 16.77 -18.37 20.37
C SER A 92 16.42 -16.97 19.83
N PRO A 93 16.78 -15.87 20.51
CA PRO A 93 16.57 -14.51 20.00
C PRO A 93 17.43 -14.20 18.76
N PHE A 94 18.37 -15.10 18.40
CA PHE A 94 19.19 -15.05 17.19
C PHE A 94 18.70 -16.03 16.08
N SER A 95 17.50 -16.58 16.24
CA SER A 95 16.83 -17.45 15.25
C SER A 95 15.33 -17.15 15.13
N LEU A 96 14.97 -15.88 15.30
CA LEU A 96 13.60 -15.37 15.18
C LEU A 96 13.17 -15.32 13.70
N SER A 97 12.00 -15.86 13.40
CA SER A 97 11.36 -15.77 12.08
C SER A 97 9.87 -15.39 12.21
N PRO A 98 9.29 -14.68 11.22
CA PRO A 98 7.95 -14.10 11.34
C PRO A 98 6.85 -15.16 11.35
N ILE A 99 5.71 -14.84 11.98
CA ILE A 99 4.60 -15.77 12.29
C ILE A 99 4.10 -16.57 11.07
N GLU A 100 4.06 -15.98 9.87
CA GLU A 100 3.67 -16.66 8.63
C GLU A 100 4.53 -17.88 8.27
N LEU A 101 5.77 -17.97 8.75
CA LEU A 101 6.65 -19.12 8.50
C LEU A 101 6.41 -20.29 9.47
N HIS A 102 5.71 -20.07 10.59
CA HIS A 102 5.39 -21.12 11.58
C HIS A 102 4.08 -21.86 11.27
N GLY A 103 3.37 -21.49 10.18
CA GLY A 103 2.15 -22.17 9.74
C GLY A 103 0.90 -21.86 10.57
N SER A 104 0.99 -20.91 11.50
CA SER A 104 -0.13 -20.47 12.34
C SER A 104 -1.32 -20.05 11.49
N SER A 105 -2.44 -20.74 11.71
CA SER A 105 -3.68 -20.64 10.94
C SER A 105 -4.85 -20.81 11.90
N ASN A 106 -5.85 -19.94 11.81
CA ASN A 106 -7.08 -20.04 12.57
C ASN A 106 -8.13 -20.73 11.67
N PRO A 107 -8.73 -21.87 12.04
CA PRO A 107 -9.74 -22.51 11.20
C PRO A 107 -11.01 -21.66 11.02
N ASN A 108 -11.25 -20.69 11.90
CA ASN A 108 -12.41 -19.80 11.89
C ASN A 108 -12.16 -18.45 11.18
N SER A 109 -10.99 -18.23 10.57
CA SER A 109 -10.64 -16.99 9.86
C SER A 109 -9.85 -17.30 8.59
N SER A 110 -10.08 -16.57 7.50
CA SER A 110 -9.37 -16.75 6.22
C SER A 110 -7.91 -16.26 6.20
N ALA A 111 -7.25 -16.20 7.35
CA ALA A 111 -5.82 -15.92 7.48
C ALA A 111 -5.01 -17.23 7.43
N TRP A 112 -4.65 -17.67 6.23
CA TRP A 112 -4.03 -18.97 5.95
C TRP A 112 -2.76 -18.86 5.07
N PRO A 113 -1.60 -18.49 5.65
CA PRO A 113 -1.34 -18.33 7.09
C PRO A 113 -1.78 -16.96 7.62
N ILE A 114 -1.76 -16.82 8.95
CA ILE A 114 -1.68 -15.52 9.61
C ILE A 114 -0.32 -14.90 9.25
N ALA A 115 -0.30 -13.63 8.86
CA ALA A 115 0.91 -12.92 8.49
C ALA A 115 1.05 -11.59 9.22
N ASN A 116 2.29 -11.13 9.39
CA ASN A 116 2.57 -9.80 9.92
C ASN A 116 2.14 -8.67 8.96
N PRO A 117 1.73 -7.50 9.46
CA PRO A 117 1.64 -7.13 10.88
C PRO A 117 0.37 -7.69 11.53
N VAL A 118 0.48 -8.16 12.78
CA VAL A 118 -0.64 -8.74 13.54
C VAL A 118 -1.45 -7.70 14.33
N LEU A 119 -0.92 -6.48 14.47
CA LEU A 119 -1.61 -5.36 15.10
C LEU A 119 -1.29 -4.04 14.37
N THR A 120 -2.33 -3.24 14.11
CA THR A 120 -2.22 -1.91 13.47
C THR A 120 -3.10 -0.89 14.18
N CYS A 121 -3.01 0.38 13.79
CA CYS A 121 -3.94 1.46 14.14
C CYS A 121 -5.44 1.11 13.97
N ALA A 122 -5.78 0.12 13.14
CA ALA A 122 -7.16 -0.27 12.89
C ALA A 122 -7.82 -0.88 14.13
N ALA A 123 -7.07 -1.58 14.98
CA ALA A 123 -7.59 -2.21 16.20
C ALA A 123 -8.12 -1.19 17.23
N PRO A 124 -7.33 -0.21 17.72
CA PRO A 124 -7.85 0.84 18.60
C PRO A 124 -8.90 1.71 17.90
N SER A 125 -8.71 2.06 16.63
CA SER A 125 -9.65 2.95 15.90
C SER A 125 -11.04 2.32 15.74
N SER A 126 -11.11 1.02 15.43
CA SER A 126 -12.39 0.28 15.32
C SER A 126 -13.08 0.09 16.67
N ALA A 127 -12.31 0.09 17.77
CA ALA A 127 -12.82 0.06 19.13
C ALA A 127 -13.21 1.45 19.69
N GLY A 128 -13.23 2.49 18.85
CA GLY A 128 -13.62 3.85 19.26
C GLY A 128 -12.48 4.70 19.83
N TYR A 129 -11.23 4.31 19.65
CA TYR A 129 -10.03 5.06 20.06
C TYR A 129 -9.21 5.48 18.82
N PRO A 130 -9.58 6.59 18.15
CA PRO A 130 -8.94 7.07 16.93
C PRO A 130 -7.41 7.16 16.99
N SER A 131 -6.71 6.29 16.26
CA SER A 131 -5.25 6.20 16.28
C SER A 131 -4.62 6.31 14.88
N ASN A 132 -3.48 6.99 14.74
CA ASN A 132 -2.72 7.07 13.48
C ASN A 132 -1.88 5.80 13.25
N PHE A 133 -1.19 5.31 14.28
CA PHE A 133 -0.26 4.19 14.23
C PHE A 133 -0.15 3.48 15.59
N VAL A 134 0.50 2.31 15.62
CA VAL A 134 0.90 1.63 16.87
C VAL A 134 2.38 1.29 16.85
N ALA A 135 3.11 1.61 17.92
CA ALA A 135 4.57 1.51 18.02
C ALA A 135 5.01 1.09 19.45
N ASP A 136 6.32 0.94 19.70
CA ASP A 136 6.87 0.57 21.01
C ASP A 136 6.22 -0.67 21.70
N PRO A 137 6.11 -1.83 21.02
CA PRO A 137 5.48 -3.04 21.57
C PRO A 137 6.28 -3.72 22.69
N PHE A 138 5.70 -3.76 23.89
CA PHE A 138 6.15 -4.60 25.01
C PHE A 138 5.17 -5.74 25.29
N LEU A 139 5.71 -6.97 25.35
CA LEU A 139 4.97 -8.13 25.81
C LEU A 139 4.93 -8.20 27.35
N TYR A 140 3.85 -8.76 27.87
CA TYR A 140 3.76 -9.25 29.23
C TYR A 140 3.08 -10.63 29.21
N LEU A 141 3.82 -11.66 29.59
CA LEU A 141 3.34 -13.05 29.63
C LEU A 141 2.60 -13.30 30.95
N GLN A 142 1.36 -13.76 30.88
CA GLN A 142 0.60 -14.19 32.06
C GLN A 142 -0.12 -15.51 31.76
N ASP A 143 0.30 -16.58 32.45
CA ASP A 143 -0.20 -17.94 32.26
C ASP A 143 -0.07 -18.37 30.78
N SER A 144 -1.17 -18.63 30.07
CA SER A 144 -1.17 -18.88 28.62
C SER A 144 -1.55 -17.66 27.76
N VAL A 145 -1.76 -16.50 28.38
CA VAL A 145 -2.24 -15.27 27.72
C VAL A 145 -1.05 -14.33 27.45
N LEU A 146 -0.96 -13.86 26.21
CA LEU A 146 -0.05 -12.78 25.85
C LEU A 146 -0.78 -11.44 26.05
N TYR A 147 -0.22 -10.52 26.82
CA TYR A 147 -0.63 -9.12 26.80
C TYR A 147 0.42 -8.30 26.05
N LEU A 148 -0.03 -7.34 25.26
CA LEU A 148 0.82 -6.46 24.44
C LEU A 148 0.46 -5.01 24.74
N PHE A 149 1.39 -4.28 25.32
CA PHE A 149 1.31 -2.85 25.59
C PHE A 149 2.09 -2.09 24.52
N PHE A 150 1.57 -0.95 24.05
CA PHE A 150 2.14 -0.22 22.91
C PHE A 150 1.78 1.27 22.95
N GLU A 151 2.57 2.12 22.31
CA GLU A 151 2.12 3.48 21.97
C GLU A 151 0.97 3.38 20.96
N SER A 152 -0.16 4.02 21.26
CA SER A 152 -1.24 4.31 20.32
C SER A 152 -1.38 5.83 20.17
N LYS A 153 -1.02 6.37 19.00
CA LYS A 153 -1.03 7.82 18.77
C LYS A 153 -2.41 8.35 18.41
N SER A 154 -3.05 9.06 19.34
CA SER A 154 -4.36 9.70 19.16
C SER A 154 -4.39 10.66 17.96
N THR A 155 -5.33 10.45 17.03
CA THR A 155 -5.58 11.37 15.89
C THR A 155 -6.07 12.75 16.32
N THR A 156 -6.64 12.85 17.53
CA THR A 156 -7.34 14.05 18.01
C THR A 156 -6.47 14.86 18.95
N ALA A 157 -5.79 14.19 19.89
CA ALA A 157 -4.86 14.84 20.83
C ALA A 157 -3.42 14.97 20.28
N MET A 158 -3.10 14.28 19.17
CA MET A 158 -1.76 14.24 18.56
C MET A 158 -0.64 13.89 19.55
N LYS A 159 -0.97 13.00 20.50
CA LYS A 159 -0.06 12.42 21.50
C LYS A 159 -0.16 10.90 21.49
N GLY A 160 0.90 10.23 21.93
CA GLY A 160 0.89 8.82 22.26
C GLY A 160 0.23 8.62 23.61
N ASP A 161 -0.61 7.58 23.69
CA ASP A 161 -1.18 7.03 24.92
C ASP A 161 -0.94 5.52 24.92
N ILE A 162 -0.87 4.89 26.09
CA ILE A 162 -0.52 3.47 26.16
C ILE A 162 -1.75 2.60 25.92
N GLY A 163 -1.83 1.99 24.75
CA GLY A 163 -2.82 0.96 24.42
C GLY A 163 -2.45 -0.41 25.02
N VAL A 164 -3.45 -1.28 25.19
CA VAL A 164 -3.19 -2.70 25.48
C VAL A 164 -4.14 -3.62 24.70
N ALA A 165 -3.58 -4.72 24.19
CA ALA A 165 -4.29 -5.82 23.58
C ALA A 165 -3.90 -7.16 24.24
N ARG A 166 -4.68 -8.22 24.02
CA ARG A 166 -4.35 -9.59 24.44
C ARG A 166 -4.51 -10.60 23.31
N SER A 167 -3.79 -11.72 23.40
CA SER A 167 -3.89 -12.87 22.52
C SER A 167 -4.00 -14.17 23.32
N PHE A 168 -4.83 -15.09 22.82
CA PHE A 168 -5.02 -16.45 23.35
C PHE A 168 -4.48 -17.54 22.42
N ASP A 169 -4.08 -17.19 21.19
CA ASP A 169 -3.74 -18.10 20.09
C ASP A 169 -2.26 -18.00 19.67
N HIS A 170 -1.39 -17.70 20.64
CA HIS A 170 0.03 -17.44 20.41
C HIS A 170 0.28 -16.31 19.40
N GLY A 171 -0.36 -15.17 19.61
CA GLY A 171 -0.08 -13.91 18.91
C GLY A 171 -0.66 -13.81 17.49
N GLY A 172 -1.53 -14.75 17.09
CA GLY A 172 -2.17 -14.77 15.77
C GLY A 172 -3.35 -13.81 15.64
N THR A 173 -4.09 -13.61 16.72
CA THR A 173 -5.17 -12.62 16.87
C THR A 173 -4.96 -11.78 18.13
N TRP A 174 -5.36 -10.50 18.06
CA TRP A 174 -5.20 -9.55 19.15
C TRP A 174 -6.52 -8.82 19.43
N GLU A 175 -7.09 -9.07 20.61
CA GLU A 175 -8.24 -8.36 21.14
C GLU A 175 -7.75 -7.06 21.80
N PHE A 176 -8.10 -5.90 21.24
CA PHE A 176 -7.81 -4.61 21.87
C PHE A 176 -8.74 -4.37 23.07
N LEU A 177 -8.16 -4.06 24.23
CA LEU A 177 -8.89 -3.95 25.50
C LEU A 177 -9.16 -2.49 25.91
N GLY A 178 -8.45 -1.53 25.32
CA GLY A 178 -8.56 -0.10 25.65
C GLY A 178 -7.20 0.56 25.88
N ILE A 179 -7.25 1.83 26.31
CA ILE A 179 -6.08 2.56 26.81
C ILE A 179 -5.82 2.14 28.26
N ALA A 180 -4.60 1.68 28.53
CA ALA A 180 -4.12 1.30 29.85
C ALA A 180 -3.64 2.51 30.66
N LEU A 181 -3.00 3.49 30.01
CA LEU A 181 -2.52 4.71 30.65
C LEU A 181 -2.60 5.90 29.70
N GLU A 182 -3.24 6.96 30.16
CA GLU A 182 -3.29 8.29 29.53
C GLU A 182 -2.77 9.33 30.54
N GLU A 183 -1.99 10.29 30.07
CA GLU A 183 -1.57 11.50 30.79
C GLU A 183 -1.75 12.74 29.89
N PRO A 184 -1.72 13.98 30.43
CA PRO A 184 -1.79 15.22 29.63
C PRO A 184 -0.61 15.47 28.67
N TRP A 185 0.38 14.56 28.61
CA TRP A 185 1.53 14.61 27.71
C TRP A 185 1.67 13.28 26.97
N HIS A 186 2.44 13.29 25.87
CA HIS A 186 2.75 12.10 25.09
C HIS A 186 3.49 11.05 25.92
N LEU A 187 2.98 9.83 25.90
CA LEU A 187 3.56 8.61 26.46
C LEU A 187 3.93 7.64 25.33
N SER A 188 5.07 6.97 25.45
CA SER A 188 5.47 5.84 24.58
C SER A 188 6.26 4.81 25.41
N TYR A 189 6.95 3.86 24.77
CA TYR A 189 7.88 2.92 25.40
C TYR A 189 7.37 2.27 26.71
N PRO A 190 6.18 1.63 26.74
CA PRO A 190 5.53 1.14 27.95
C PRO A 190 6.22 -0.11 28.54
N PHE A 191 7.39 0.04 29.14
CA PHE A 191 8.17 -1.07 29.69
C PHE A 191 7.41 -1.72 30.86
N VAL A 192 6.82 -2.90 30.65
CA VAL A 192 6.09 -3.67 31.68
C VAL A 192 6.97 -4.76 32.29
N PHE A 193 6.90 -4.93 33.62
CA PHE A 193 7.59 -5.99 34.37
C PHE A 193 6.88 -6.31 35.69
N SER A 194 7.28 -7.41 36.34
CA SER A 194 6.77 -7.83 37.65
C SER A 194 7.85 -7.79 38.73
N TYR A 195 7.46 -7.36 39.93
CA TYR A 195 8.32 -7.31 41.11
C TYR A 195 7.48 -7.49 42.38
N GLN A 196 7.90 -8.37 43.30
CA GLN A 196 7.19 -8.65 44.57
C GLN A 196 5.68 -8.90 44.41
N ASN A 197 5.31 -9.75 43.45
CA ASN A 197 3.91 -10.10 43.09
C ASN A 197 3.03 -8.88 42.74
N GLN A 198 3.62 -7.78 42.29
CA GLN A 198 2.95 -6.62 41.71
C GLN A 198 3.47 -6.38 40.28
N ILE A 199 2.58 -5.91 39.40
CA ILE A 199 2.91 -5.59 38.01
C ILE A 199 3.12 -4.08 37.90
N TYR A 200 4.20 -3.68 37.25
CA TYR A 200 4.60 -2.28 37.07
C TYR A 200 4.79 -1.94 35.59
N MET A 201 4.52 -0.67 35.25
CA MET A 201 4.77 -0.08 33.94
C MET A 201 5.66 1.17 34.12
N MET A 202 6.71 1.26 33.31
CA MET A 202 7.67 2.36 33.27
C MET A 202 7.69 2.95 31.85
N PRO A 203 6.70 3.78 31.48
CA PRO A 203 6.60 4.36 30.14
C PRO A 203 7.61 5.49 29.96
N GLU A 204 7.96 5.79 28.72
CA GLU A 204 8.52 7.10 28.39
C GLU A 204 7.48 8.19 28.64
N GLY A 205 7.93 9.31 29.22
CA GLY A 205 7.15 10.52 29.40
C GLY A 205 8.03 11.77 29.33
N ASN A 206 8.99 11.83 28.40
CA ASN A 206 10.11 12.77 28.43
C ASN A 206 9.70 14.25 28.68
N LYS A 207 8.55 14.68 28.12
CA LYS A 207 7.97 16.03 28.24
C LYS A 207 7.64 16.42 29.68
N LYS A 208 7.48 15.46 30.60
CA LYS A 208 7.20 15.68 32.02
C LYS A 208 8.47 15.99 32.83
N GLY A 209 9.66 15.65 32.33
CA GLY A 209 10.93 15.81 33.04
C GLY A 209 11.18 14.77 34.14
N GLU A 210 10.40 13.70 34.18
CA GLU A 210 10.42 12.67 35.22
C GLU A 210 10.29 11.28 34.59
N LEU A 211 11.13 10.33 35.00
CA LEU A 211 10.88 8.90 34.79
C LEU A 211 10.00 8.37 35.93
N ARG A 212 8.85 7.81 35.54
CA ARG A 212 7.75 7.42 36.44
C ARG A 212 7.51 5.93 36.39
N LEU A 213 7.13 5.38 37.55
CA LEU A 213 6.71 4.00 37.70
C LEU A 213 5.26 3.95 38.15
N TYR A 214 4.43 3.25 37.39
CA TYR A 214 3.02 3.02 37.68
C TYR A 214 2.81 1.57 38.10
N ARG A 215 1.91 1.31 39.05
CA ARG A 215 1.55 -0.04 39.52
C ARG A 215 0.12 -0.39 39.10
N ALA A 216 -0.10 -1.63 38.66
CA ALA A 216 -1.43 -2.11 38.31
C ALA A 216 -2.33 -2.23 39.56
N VAL A 217 -3.51 -1.61 39.50
CA VAL A 217 -4.57 -1.71 40.52
C VAL A 217 -5.69 -2.64 40.05
N LYS A 218 -5.99 -2.64 38.74
CA LYS A 218 -6.78 -3.67 38.06
C LYS A 218 -6.16 -3.92 36.69
N PHE A 219 -5.26 -4.89 36.62
CA PHE A 219 -4.59 -5.27 35.38
C PHE A 219 -5.61 -5.72 34.30
N PRO A 220 -5.41 -5.40 33.01
CA PRO A 220 -4.36 -4.55 32.44
C PRO A 220 -4.74 -3.06 32.30
N LEU A 221 -5.94 -2.64 32.72
CA LEU A 221 -6.54 -1.34 32.35
C LEU A 221 -6.61 -0.26 33.45
N LYS A 222 -6.25 -0.55 34.70
CA LYS A 222 -6.17 0.48 35.76
C LYS A 222 -4.83 0.44 36.48
N TRP A 223 -4.15 1.58 36.43
CA TRP A 223 -2.84 1.80 37.02
C TRP A 223 -2.87 3.04 37.93
N THR A 224 -1.97 3.09 38.90
CA THR A 224 -1.72 4.28 39.73
C THR A 224 -0.26 4.67 39.64
N LEU A 225 0.06 5.96 39.72
CA LEU A 225 1.45 6.40 39.92
C LEU A 225 1.91 5.87 41.28
N GLU A 226 2.96 5.05 41.28
CA GLU A 226 3.58 4.52 42.50
C GLU A 226 4.75 5.40 42.92
N LYS A 227 5.62 5.79 41.98
CA LYS A 227 6.86 6.51 42.29
C LYS A 227 7.43 7.28 41.10
N VAL A 228 7.96 8.48 41.36
CA VAL A 228 8.95 9.12 40.48
C VAL A 228 10.32 8.53 40.84
N ILE A 229 10.90 7.73 39.95
CA ILE A 229 12.12 6.96 40.24
C ILE A 229 13.39 7.73 39.86
N ILE A 230 13.35 8.57 38.82
CA ILE A 230 14.44 9.46 38.43
C ILE A 230 13.82 10.80 37.99
N ARG A 231 14.32 11.94 38.50
CA ARG A 231 13.90 13.29 38.07
C ARG A 231 14.73 13.77 36.87
N LYS A 232 14.51 13.12 35.72
CA LYS A 232 15.10 13.47 34.42
C LYS A 232 14.12 13.18 33.27
N PRO A 233 14.23 13.89 32.13
CA PRO A 233 13.51 13.58 30.89
C PRO A 233 14.15 12.37 30.16
N LEU A 234 14.20 11.20 30.82
CA LEU A 234 14.78 10.00 30.22
C LEU A 234 13.89 9.45 29.10
N ILE A 235 14.55 8.97 28.05
CA ILE A 235 13.99 8.49 26.79
C ILE A 235 14.34 7.00 26.64
N ASP A 236 13.39 6.19 26.16
CA ASP A 236 13.47 4.73 26.02
C ASP A 236 14.07 4.02 27.24
N ALA A 237 13.51 4.29 28.42
CA ALA A 237 14.01 3.73 29.67
C ALA A 237 13.77 2.21 29.72
N SER A 238 14.85 1.43 29.75
CA SER A 238 14.80 -0.04 29.71
C SER A 238 15.52 -0.63 30.93
N LEU A 239 14.90 -1.62 31.59
CA LEU A 239 15.27 -2.15 32.90
C LEU A 239 15.68 -3.63 32.82
N ILE A 240 16.73 -4.04 33.55
CA ILE A 240 17.07 -5.47 33.73
C ILE A 240 17.72 -5.75 35.08
N GLN A 241 17.51 -6.95 35.62
CA GLN A 241 18.30 -7.47 36.73
C GLN A 241 19.49 -8.26 36.17
N TYR A 242 20.71 -7.87 36.53
CA TYR A 242 21.94 -8.53 36.08
C TYR A 242 23.01 -8.45 37.19
N GLU A 243 23.72 -9.57 37.41
CA GLU A 243 24.73 -9.73 38.48
C GLU A 243 24.30 -9.14 39.84
N GLY A 244 23.11 -9.53 40.30
CA GLY A 244 22.55 -9.15 41.61
C GLY A 244 22.10 -7.69 41.76
N ASN A 245 22.23 -6.86 40.73
CA ASN A 245 21.82 -5.45 40.73
C ASN A 245 20.71 -5.23 39.68
N TYR A 246 19.89 -4.21 39.88
CA TYR A 246 18.99 -3.68 38.84
C TYR A 246 19.72 -2.59 38.08
N TRP A 247 19.65 -2.66 36.76
CA TRP A 247 20.27 -1.74 35.80
C TRP A 247 19.21 -1.09 34.94
N LEU A 248 19.33 0.22 34.73
CA LEU A 248 18.41 1.01 33.93
C LEU A 248 19.22 1.80 32.89
N PHE A 249 18.85 1.61 31.64
CA PHE A 249 19.44 2.24 30.46
C PHE A 249 18.45 3.26 29.91
N GLY A 250 18.89 4.46 29.51
CA GLY A 250 18.01 5.44 28.85
C GLY A 250 18.77 6.65 28.33
N SER A 251 18.19 7.39 27.39
CA SER A 251 18.81 8.57 26.78
C SER A 251 18.33 9.88 27.42
N ASP A 252 19.18 10.91 27.39
CA ASP A 252 18.81 12.29 27.78
C ASP A 252 19.19 13.25 26.64
N PHE A 253 18.19 13.89 26.01
CA PHE A 253 18.40 14.87 24.93
C PHE A 253 18.23 16.33 25.39
N SER A 254 18.20 16.58 26.71
CA SER A 254 18.05 17.94 27.27
C SER A 254 19.37 18.71 27.36
N ARG A 255 20.52 18.02 27.24
CA ARG A 255 21.85 18.63 27.34
C ARG A 255 22.15 19.54 26.13
N PHE A 256 22.68 20.73 26.40
CA PHE A 256 23.07 21.67 25.35
C PHE A 256 24.21 21.10 24.49
N GLY A 257 24.04 21.14 23.17
CA GLY A 257 25.04 20.67 22.20
C GLY A 257 25.04 19.15 21.92
N VAL A 258 24.19 18.37 22.58
CA VAL A 258 24.06 16.92 22.33
C VAL A 258 23.19 16.66 21.11
N GLU A 259 23.65 15.79 20.21
CA GLU A 259 22.84 15.33 19.08
C GLU A 259 21.79 14.29 19.52
N LYS A 260 20.59 14.38 18.96
CA LYS A 260 19.53 13.38 19.23
C LYS A 260 20.01 11.97 18.86
N ASN A 261 19.67 11.02 19.72
CA ASN A 261 20.02 9.59 19.64
C ASN A 261 21.52 9.28 19.82
N ALA A 262 22.35 10.24 20.27
CA ALA A 262 23.79 10.07 20.48
C ALA A 262 24.22 9.79 21.95
N GLU A 263 23.31 9.89 22.93
CA GLU A 263 23.63 9.74 24.37
C GLU A 263 22.92 8.55 25.01
N LEU A 264 23.65 7.81 25.86
CA LEU A 264 23.14 6.79 26.77
C LEU A 264 23.58 7.08 28.22
N GLU A 265 22.64 7.03 29.15
CA GLU A 265 22.90 6.99 30.60
C GLU A 265 22.59 5.61 31.16
N ILE A 266 23.47 5.13 32.05
CA ILE A 266 23.29 3.91 32.83
C ILE A 266 23.07 4.27 34.30
N TRP A 267 22.09 3.63 34.93
CA TRP A 267 21.76 3.79 36.34
C TRP A 267 21.69 2.42 37.01
N TYR A 268 22.00 2.35 38.30
CA TYR A 268 21.94 1.10 39.07
C TYR A 268 21.25 1.25 40.43
N SER A 269 20.66 0.16 40.91
CA SER A 269 20.04 0.06 42.23
C SER A 269 19.99 -1.39 42.74
N SER A 270 19.64 -1.57 44.02
CA SER A 270 19.28 -2.87 44.62
C SER A 270 17.80 -3.22 44.47
N SER A 271 16.96 -2.28 44.00
CA SER A 271 15.53 -2.47 43.74
C SER A 271 15.11 -1.68 42.50
N PRO A 272 14.17 -2.17 41.67
CA PRO A 272 13.63 -1.39 40.55
C PRO A 272 12.89 -0.12 41.03
N LEU A 273 12.44 -0.11 42.30
CA LEU A 273 11.85 1.06 42.95
C LEU A 273 12.89 2.13 43.35
N GLY A 274 14.18 1.90 43.09
CA GLY A 274 15.28 2.76 43.54
C GLY A 274 15.58 2.68 45.05
N PRO A 275 16.42 3.57 45.59
CA PRO A 275 16.99 4.75 44.94
C PRO A 275 18.00 4.39 43.84
N TRP A 276 17.92 5.13 42.73
CA TRP A 276 18.80 4.94 41.57
C TRP A 276 20.06 5.79 41.70
N LYS A 277 21.22 5.19 41.40
CA LYS A 277 22.52 5.88 41.32
C LYS A 277 22.97 5.94 39.86
N GLN A 278 23.58 7.05 39.45
CA GLN A 278 24.23 7.16 38.14
C GLN A 278 25.47 6.27 38.10
N HIS A 279 25.73 5.66 36.95
CA HIS A 279 26.99 4.97 36.69
C HIS A 279 28.12 5.99 36.40
N PRO A 280 29.35 5.81 36.90
CA PRO A 280 30.44 6.79 36.76
C PRO A 280 30.87 7.09 35.31
N ARG A 281 30.50 6.25 34.34
CA ARG A 281 30.76 6.48 32.91
C ARG A 281 29.71 7.36 32.21
N ASN A 282 28.68 7.86 32.91
CA ASN A 282 27.66 8.71 32.28
C ASN A 282 28.20 10.11 31.94
N PRO A 283 27.88 10.68 30.76
CA PRO A 283 27.15 10.07 29.65
C PRO A 283 28.04 9.20 28.77
N ILE A 284 27.49 8.09 28.26
CA ILE A 284 28.11 7.30 27.21
C ILE A 284 27.69 7.92 25.87
N TYR A 285 28.58 8.76 25.31
CA TYR A 285 28.34 9.49 24.08
C TYR A 285 28.83 8.72 22.84
N ARG A 286 28.04 8.73 21.76
CA ARG A 286 28.33 8.09 20.47
C ARG A 286 28.14 9.10 19.35
N ILE A 287 29.25 9.57 18.77
CA ILE A 287 29.26 10.55 17.68
C ILE A 287 28.46 10.04 16.45
N ASP A 288 28.57 8.75 16.14
CA ASP A 288 27.82 8.13 15.06
C ASP A 288 26.49 7.52 15.57
N LYS A 289 25.38 8.01 15.00
CA LYS A 289 24.01 7.55 15.27
C LYS A 289 23.69 6.17 14.70
N SER A 290 24.55 5.61 13.84
CA SER A 290 24.44 4.21 13.44
C SER A 290 24.68 3.27 14.61
N LEU A 291 25.40 3.75 15.65
CA LEU A 291 25.83 2.98 16.83
C LEU A 291 24.80 2.93 17.97
N GLY A 292 23.52 3.24 17.72
CA GLY A 292 22.39 2.94 18.60
C GLY A 292 22.57 3.24 20.10
N ALA A 293 22.77 4.52 20.47
CA ALA A 293 22.79 4.90 21.89
C ALA A 293 21.38 4.82 22.51
N ARG A 294 20.37 5.41 21.85
CA ARG A 294 18.94 5.26 22.21
C ARG A 294 18.53 3.78 22.13
N ASN A 295 17.80 3.28 23.13
CA ASN A 295 17.49 1.84 23.27
C ASN A 295 16.45 1.36 22.24
N GLY A 296 16.57 0.10 21.82
CA GLY A 296 15.72 -0.53 20.80
C GLY A 296 14.71 -1.55 21.35
N GLY A 297 14.36 -1.45 22.63
CA GLY A 297 13.40 -2.34 23.30
C GLY A 297 14.03 -3.07 24.51
N ARG A 298 13.52 -4.26 24.85
CA ARG A 298 13.89 -4.97 26.08
C ARG A 298 15.30 -5.59 25.98
N PRO A 299 16.26 -5.25 26.87
CA PRO A 299 17.51 -6.00 26.99
C PRO A 299 17.23 -7.40 27.53
N PHE A 300 18.00 -8.40 27.09
CA PHE A 300 17.76 -9.81 27.42
C PHE A 300 19.05 -10.56 27.74
N ILE A 301 18.95 -11.67 28.46
CA ILE A 301 20.06 -12.57 28.75
C ILE A 301 19.90 -13.84 27.89
N TYR A 302 20.97 -14.24 27.20
CA TYR A 302 21.02 -15.46 26.41
C TYR A 302 22.40 -16.12 26.56
N GLU A 303 22.44 -17.43 26.79
CA GLU A 303 23.68 -18.19 27.08
C GLU A 303 24.59 -17.50 28.12
N GLY A 304 23.97 -16.99 29.20
CA GLY A 304 24.64 -16.26 30.29
C GLY A 304 25.13 -14.85 29.93
N SER A 305 25.11 -14.46 28.67
CA SER A 305 25.52 -13.13 28.20
C SER A 305 24.34 -12.15 28.19
N LEU A 306 24.58 -10.91 28.64
CA LEU A 306 23.59 -9.82 28.55
C LEU A 306 23.68 -9.13 27.18
N TYR A 307 22.52 -8.82 26.61
CA TYR A 307 22.38 -8.09 25.34
C TYR A 307 21.48 -6.86 25.49
N ARG A 308 21.89 -5.74 24.86
CA ARG A 308 21.13 -4.50 24.76
C ARG A 308 20.77 -4.22 23.30
N LEU A 309 19.55 -3.76 23.06
CA LEU A 309 19.09 -3.29 21.75
C LEU A 309 19.26 -1.77 21.65
N GLY A 310 19.61 -1.26 20.46
CA GLY A 310 19.75 0.18 20.19
C GLY A 310 19.24 0.56 18.80
N GLN A 311 18.88 1.83 18.58
CA GLN A 311 18.28 2.30 17.33
C GLN A 311 19.32 2.92 16.38
N ASP A 312 19.52 2.33 15.20
CA ASP A 312 20.23 3.00 14.10
C ASP A 312 19.37 4.19 13.63
N CYS A 313 19.88 5.40 13.86
CA CYS A 313 19.22 6.65 13.46
C CYS A 313 20.09 7.50 12.54
N SER A 314 20.94 6.85 11.73
CA SER A 314 21.88 7.49 10.80
C SER A 314 21.19 8.22 9.65
N GLU A 315 20.35 7.53 8.89
CA GLU A 315 19.67 8.06 7.69
C GLU A 315 18.25 8.58 7.96
N THR A 316 17.53 7.96 8.89
CA THR A 316 16.18 8.35 9.31
C THR A 316 15.93 7.92 10.75
N TYR A 317 14.92 8.50 11.41
CA TYR A 317 14.56 8.09 12.76
C TYR A 317 14.02 6.65 12.77
N GLY A 318 14.67 5.75 13.51
CA GLY A 318 14.22 4.37 13.66
C GLY A 318 14.46 3.51 12.41
N ARG A 319 15.61 3.68 11.74
CA ARG A 319 15.94 2.95 10.49
C ARG A 319 15.86 1.43 10.69
N ARG A 320 16.56 0.94 11.72
CA ARG A 320 16.67 -0.48 12.07
C ARG A 320 17.21 -0.61 13.49
N LEU A 321 17.19 -1.83 13.99
CA LEU A 321 17.81 -2.20 15.26
C LEU A 321 19.29 -2.55 15.10
N GLN A 322 20.08 -2.19 16.12
CA GLN A 322 21.39 -2.73 16.43
C GLN A 322 21.29 -3.55 17.71
N ILE A 323 22.16 -4.55 17.87
CA ILE A 323 22.30 -5.31 19.11
C ILE A 323 23.73 -5.27 19.60
N TYR A 324 23.90 -5.13 20.92
CA TYR A 324 25.18 -5.09 21.59
C TYR A 324 25.26 -6.20 22.62
N LYS A 325 26.33 -7.00 22.59
CA LYS A 325 26.70 -7.86 23.72
C LYS A 325 27.39 -6.99 24.76
N ILE A 326 26.88 -7.00 25.98
CA ILE A 326 27.55 -6.36 27.11
C ILE A 326 28.64 -7.32 27.63
N GLU A 327 29.89 -6.87 27.58
CA GLU A 327 31.07 -7.62 28.04
C GLU A 327 31.48 -7.25 29.47
N LYS A 328 31.17 -6.01 29.89
CA LYS A 328 31.36 -5.54 31.26
C LYS A 328 30.17 -4.68 31.69
N LEU A 329 29.61 -4.96 32.85
CA LEU A 329 28.62 -4.12 33.53
C LEU A 329 28.74 -4.30 35.04
N ASN A 330 29.62 -3.51 35.64
CA ASN A 330 29.73 -3.38 37.10
C ASN A 330 29.54 -1.89 37.48
N LYS A 331 29.86 -1.47 38.71
CA LYS A 331 29.53 -0.12 39.20
C LYS A 331 30.57 0.93 38.78
N GLU A 332 31.63 0.49 38.11
CA GLU A 332 32.83 1.25 37.76
C GLU A 332 33.14 1.19 36.24
N GLU A 333 32.83 0.06 35.59
CA GLU A 333 33.09 -0.23 34.19
C GLU A 333 31.81 -0.62 33.43
N PHE A 334 31.71 -0.07 32.21
CA PHE A 334 30.77 -0.50 31.19
C PHE A 334 31.51 -0.70 29.87
N GLN A 335 31.25 -1.83 29.21
CA GLN A 335 31.76 -2.17 27.88
C GLN A 335 30.72 -3.02 27.15
N GLU A 336 30.36 -2.61 25.93
CA GLU A 336 29.50 -3.39 25.04
C GLU A 336 30.10 -3.40 23.62
N VAL A 337 29.94 -4.51 22.91
CA VAL A 337 30.45 -4.72 21.54
C VAL A 337 29.31 -5.07 20.59
N PRO A 338 29.37 -4.68 19.30
CA PRO A 338 28.35 -5.05 18.33
C PRO A 338 28.18 -6.57 18.22
N ALA A 339 26.93 -7.03 18.22
CA ALA A 339 26.54 -8.38 17.86
C ALA A 339 25.63 -8.32 16.61
N ASN A 340 25.29 -9.48 16.04
CA ASN A 340 24.46 -9.54 14.82
C ASN A 340 23.05 -10.05 15.16
N LEU A 341 22.04 -9.19 14.97
CA LEU A 341 20.62 -9.53 15.10
C LEU A 341 20.14 -10.17 13.80
N ARG A 342 20.00 -11.50 13.80
CA ARG A 342 19.59 -12.29 12.63
C ARG A 342 18.07 -12.24 12.41
N ILE A 343 17.54 -11.06 12.12
CA ILE A 343 16.20 -10.87 11.54
C ILE A 343 16.41 -10.59 10.05
N GLU A 344 15.74 -11.35 9.17
CA GLU A 344 15.89 -11.17 7.73
C GLU A 344 15.12 -9.93 7.24
N GLU A 345 15.83 -8.97 6.63
CA GLU A 345 15.23 -7.79 6.00
C GLU A 345 14.44 -8.19 4.74
N SER A 346 13.21 -7.68 4.59
CA SER A 346 12.36 -8.00 3.45
C SER A 346 12.84 -7.33 2.16
N LYS A 347 13.14 -8.14 1.13
CA LYS A 347 13.52 -7.66 -0.22
C LYS A 347 12.42 -6.85 -0.92
N LYS A 348 11.19 -6.83 -0.40
CA LYS A 348 10.10 -5.97 -0.90
C LYS A 348 10.30 -4.50 -0.57
N GLY A 349 11.23 -4.17 0.34
CA GLY A 349 11.45 -2.81 0.83
C GLY A 349 10.14 -2.21 1.34
N ARG A 350 9.79 -1.02 0.85
CA ARG A 350 8.52 -0.33 1.19
C ARG A 350 7.23 -1.12 0.98
N ASN A 351 7.22 -2.18 0.17
CA ASN A 351 6.03 -3.02 -0.01
C ASN A 351 5.90 -4.12 1.08
N ALA A 352 6.76 -4.09 2.11
CA ALA A 352 6.56 -4.80 3.37
C ALA A 352 6.34 -3.81 4.50
N TRP A 353 5.42 -4.14 5.42
CA TRP A 353 5.04 -3.33 6.58
C TRP A 353 6.20 -2.79 7.44
N ASN A 354 7.34 -3.49 7.50
CA ASN A 354 8.55 -3.12 8.24
C ASN A 354 9.76 -2.77 7.35
N GLY A 355 9.60 -2.76 6.03
CA GLY A 355 10.73 -2.76 5.08
C GLY A 355 11.36 -1.40 4.77
N ILE A 356 11.08 -0.37 5.57
CA ILE A 356 11.77 0.93 5.54
C ILE A 356 12.27 1.34 6.93
N ARG A 357 11.57 0.94 8.00
CA ARG A 357 11.91 1.23 9.40
C ARG A 357 11.43 0.15 10.35
N HIS A 358 12.22 -0.08 11.41
CA HIS A 358 11.84 -0.83 12.62
C HIS A 358 12.78 -0.38 13.75
N HIS A 359 12.25 -0.07 14.94
CA HIS A 359 13.05 0.56 16.00
C HIS A 359 12.81 0.02 17.40
N HIS A 360 11.82 -0.85 17.58
CA HIS A 360 11.54 -1.53 18.83
C HIS A 360 11.46 -3.05 18.64
N LEU A 361 12.07 -3.81 19.57
CA LEU A 361 11.92 -5.25 19.70
C LEU A 361 11.89 -5.64 21.20
N ASP A 362 10.82 -6.29 21.64
CA ASP A 362 10.78 -7.00 22.93
C ASP A 362 10.91 -8.51 22.66
N THR A 363 11.92 -9.16 23.25
CA THR A 363 12.14 -10.62 23.14
C THR A 363 12.01 -11.27 24.51
N GLN A 364 11.26 -12.37 24.59
CA GLN A 364 11.02 -13.10 25.84
C GLN A 364 11.04 -14.61 25.61
N GLN A 365 11.52 -15.36 26.59
CA GLN A 365 11.49 -16.82 26.56
C GLN A 365 10.15 -17.34 27.08
N LEU A 366 9.53 -18.24 26.33
CA LEU A 366 8.29 -18.93 26.70
C LEU A 366 8.58 -20.08 27.68
N PRO A 367 7.58 -20.55 28.45
CA PRO A 367 7.72 -21.74 29.32
C PRO A 367 8.16 -23.02 28.60
N SER A 368 8.01 -23.09 27.27
CA SER A 368 8.49 -24.20 26.42
C SER A 368 9.98 -24.12 26.06
N GLY A 369 10.71 -23.09 26.52
CA GLY A 369 12.11 -22.83 26.19
C GLY A 369 12.33 -22.12 24.85
N ASN A 370 11.33 -22.14 23.95
CA ASN A 370 11.32 -21.32 22.72
C ASN A 370 11.21 -19.83 23.04
N TRP A 371 11.51 -18.99 22.06
CA TRP A 371 11.46 -17.53 22.18
C TRP A 371 10.33 -16.94 21.34
N ILE A 372 9.64 -15.95 21.91
CA ILE A 372 8.73 -15.03 21.23
C ILE A 372 9.40 -13.66 21.14
N ALA A 373 9.09 -12.92 20.09
CA ALA A 373 9.36 -11.49 20.05
C ALA A 373 8.22 -10.72 19.38
N VAL A 374 8.05 -9.46 19.79
CA VAL A 374 7.25 -8.46 19.09
C VAL A 374 8.16 -7.35 18.60
N MET A 375 7.94 -6.89 17.37
CA MET A 375 8.73 -5.83 16.73
C MET A 375 7.78 -4.83 16.10
N ASP A 376 8.09 -3.53 16.20
CA ASP A 376 7.42 -2.53 15.36
C ASP A 376 8.02 -2.47 13.96
N GLY A 377 7.29 -1.85 13.04
CA GLY A 377 7.70 -1.70 11.66
C GLY A 377 6.87 -0.66 10.92
N ASP A 378 7.54 0.08 10.05
CA ASP A 378 6.93 1.04 9.15
C ASP A 378 7.50 0.94 7.72
N ARG A 379 6.59 1.13 6.75
CA ARG A 379 6.83 1.20 5.31
C ARG A 379 7.15 2.62 4.82
N VAL A 380 7.01 3.62 5.69
CA VAL A 380 7.13 5.05 5.37
C VAL A 380 8.41 5.66 6.02
N PRO A 381 9.16 6.51 5.32
CA PRO A 381 10.23 7.31 5.93
C PRO A 381 9.69 8.40 6.87
N SER A 382 10.44 8.76 7.92
CA SER A 382 10.12 9.91 8.76
C SER A 382 10.01 11.19 7.90
N GLY A 383 8.92 11.95 8.07
CA GLY A 383 8.66 13.19 7.36
C GLY A 383 8.09 13.06 5.94
N ASP A 384 7.80 11.85 5.46
CA ASP A 384 7.38 11.64 4.05
C ASP A 384 6.15 12.44 3.65
N SER A 385 5.08 12.47 4.47
CA SER A 385 3.87 13.24 4.17
C SER A 385 4.14 14.74 3.95
N ILE A 386 5.00 15.36 4.77
CA ILE A 386 5.44 16.75 4.58
C ILE A 386 6.30 16.89 3.32
N ARG A 387 7.23 15.94 3.08
CA ARG A 387 8.10 15.95 1.90
C ARG A 387 7.28 15.86 0.61
N ARG A 388 6.35 14.90 0.52
CA ARG A 388 5.41 14.73 -0.61
C ARG A 388 4.61 16.01 -0.86
N PHE A 389 4.03 16.60 0.19
CA PHE A 389 3.30 17.86 0.08
C PHE A 389 4.18 18.99 -0.48
N ILE A 390 5.37 19.21 0.07
CA ILE A 390 6.31 20.25 -0.41
C ILE A 390 6.72 19.99 -1.87
N THR A 391 7.02 18.75 -2.25
CA THR A 391 7.39 18.37 -3.61
C THR A 391 6.23 18.59 -4.58
N GLY A 392 5.01 18.19 -4.24
CA GLY A 392 3.81 18.42 -5.05
C GLY A 392 3.46 19.91 -5.22
N CYS A 393 3.58 20.70 -4.16
CA CYS A 393 3.48 22.17 -4.25
C CYS A 393 4.59 22.76 -5.14
N THR A 394 5.81 22.23 -5.09
CA THR A 394 6.92 22.67 -5.93
C THR A 394 6.65 22.42 -7.42
N TYR A 395 6.19 21.23 -7.81
CA TYR A 395 5.78 20.96 -9.19
C TYR A 395 4.61 21.84 -9.64
N THR A 396 3.69 22.16 -8.75
CA THR A 396 2.56 23.06 -9.02
C THR A 396 3.02 24.51 -9.29
N LEU A 397 4.03 24.99 -8.54
CA LEU A 397 4.66 26.29 -8.79
C LEU A 397 5.49 26.31 -10.07
N LEU A 398 6.21 25.23 -10.38
CA LEU A 398 6.96 25.07 -11.64
C LEU A 398 6.01 25.06 -12.86
N LEU A 399 4.86 24.40 -12.76
CA LEU A 399 3.80 24.43 -13.77
C LEU A 399 3.26 25.85 -13.99
N PHE A 400 2.99 26.60 -12.92
CA PHE A 400 2.55 27.99 -13.03
C PHE A 400 3.59 28.88 -13.74
N PHE A 401 4.87 28.74 -13.36
CA PHE A 401 5.97 29.45 -14.03
C PHE A 401 6.09 29.07 -15.51
N LEU A 402 5.97 27.78 -15.85
CA LEU A 402 6.00 27.27 -17.21
C LEU A 402 4.85 27.84 -18.07
N VAL A 403 3.62 27.88 -17.54
CA VAL A 403 2.45 28.50 -18.20
C VAL A 403 2.68 30.01 -18.41
N MET A 404 3.30 30.72 -17.46
CA MET A 404 3.69 32.13 -17.62
C MET A 404 4.75 32.33 -18.70
N VAL A 405 5.77 31.47 -18.79
CA VAL A 405 6.79 31.50 -19.86
C VAL A 405 6.14 31.24 -21.22
N MET A 406 5.28 30.23 -21.34
CA MET A 406 4.52 29.93 -22.56
C MET A 406 3.65 31.12 -23.02
N SER A 407 3.01 31.80 -22.07
CA SER A 407 2.22 33.03 -22.32
C SER A 407 3.07 34.18 -22.88
N ILE A 408 4.35 34.25 -22.55
CA ILE A 408 5.31 35.23 -23.08
C ILE A 408 5.82 34.80 -24.46
N LEU A 409 6.18 33.53 -24.66
CA LEU A 409 6.66 32.98 -25.94
C LEU A 409 5.61 33.11 -27.05
N VAL A 410 4.39 32.62 -26.81
CA VAL A 410 3.25 32.80 -27.72
C VAL A 410 2.91 34.29 -27.87
N GLY A 411 3.26 35.12 -26.88
CA GLY A 411 3.11 36.58 -26.89
C GLY A 411 1.73 37.07 -26.47
N ALA A 412 0.95 36.22 -25.81
CA ALA A 412 -0.31 36.62 -25.18
C ALA A 412 -0.05 37.70 -24.11
N ALA A 413 1.06 37.60 -23.37
CA ALA A 413 1.44 38.51 -22.27
C ALA A 413 1.53 40.02 -22.62
N ASN A 414 1.54 40.41 -23.90
CA ASN A 414 1.82 41.79 -24.32
C ASN A 414 0.73 42.85 -23.98
N CYS A 415 -0.43 42.45 -23.45
CA CYS A 415 -1.60 43.35 -23.33
C CYS A 415 -1.88 43.91 -21.92
N CYS A 416 -1.17 43.50 -20.87
CA CYS A 416 -1.56 43.85 -19.48
C CYS A 416 -1.22 45.28 -19.01
N MET A 417 -0.49 46.09 -19.79
CA MET A 417 -0.33 47.54 -19.56
C MET A 417 -0.13 48.28 -20.89
N ALA A 418 -1.22 48.54 -21.61
CA ALA A 418 -1.22 49.27 -22.88
C ALA A 418 -2.57 49.94 -23.23
N SER A 419 -3.02 50.91 -22.41
CA SER A 419 -3.90 51.97 -22.91
C SER A 419 -3.33 53.33 -22.49
N ASN A 420 -2.72 54.02 -23.45
CA ASN A 420 -2.24 55.38 -23.30
C ASN A 420 -2.28 56.09 -24.66
N ARG A 421 -3.50 56.23 -25.23
CA ARG A 421 -3.73 57.18 -26.32
C ARG A 421 -3.96 58.56 -25.69
N ARG A 422 -3.15 59.54 -26.09
CA ARG A 422 -3.34 60.94 -25.71
C ARG A 422 -4.69 61.42 -26.25
N HIS A 423 -5.50 61.98 -25.36
CA HIS A 423 -6.23 63.22 -25.63
C HIS A 423 -6.21 64.05 -24.35
N GLU A 424 -5.87 65.32 -24.47
CA GLU A 424 -6.02 66.28 -23.39
C GLU A 424 -7.50 66.66 -23.30
N TYR A 425 -8.10 66.57 -22.11
CA TYR A 425 -8.42 67.76 -21.30
C TYR A 425 -9.18 67.38 -20.02
N SER A 426 -8.76 68.00 -18.90
CA SER A 426 -9.55 68.32 -17.69
C SER A 426 -10.20 67.23 -16.81
N TRP A 427 -10.04 67.43 -15.49
CA TRP A 427 -10.79 66.89 -14.34
C TRP A 427 -10.62 65.43 -13.87
N LEU A 428 -10.87 65.26 -12.55
CA LEU A 428 -10.94 64.03 -11.75
C LEU A 428 -9.66 63.16 -11.58
N ARG A 429 -8.80 63.65 -10.67
CA ARG A 429 -7.60 62.99 -10.12
C ARG A 429 -7.94 62.05 -8.94
N THR A 430 -8.05 60.73 -9.15
CA THR A 430 -8.12 59.77 -8.00
C THR A 430 -7.61 58.36 -8.29
N ARG A 431 -6.58 57.92 -7.53
CA ARG A 431 -6.00 56.56 -7.41
C ARG A 431 -5.44 55.97 -8.74
N MET A 432 -4.41 55.10 -8.74
CA MET A 432 -3.70 54.38 -7.69
C MET A 432 -2.18 54.35 -8.00
N HIS A 433 -1.30 54.55 -7.01
CA HIS A 433 0.15 54.58 -7.25
C HIS A 433 0.77 53.17 -7.40
N MET A 434 1.00 52.75 -8.65
CA MET A 434 1.89 51.61 -8.93
C MET A 434 3.36 52.01 -8.70
N ASN A 435 4.04 51.24 -7.85
CA ASN A 435 5.35 51.57 -7.29
C ASN A 435 6.47 51.58 -8.37
N PHE A 436 7.43 52.51 -8.29
CA PHE A 436 8.39 52.77 -9.38
C PHE A 436 9.28 51.56 -9.70
N ARG A 437 9.64 50.76 -8.68
CA ARG A 437 10.35 49.49 -8.84
C ARG A 437 9.59 48.50 -9.74
N ALA A 438 8.27 48.38 -9.59
CA ALA A 438 7.45 47.47 -10.39
C ALA A 438 7.43 47.86 -11.88
N ARG A 439 7.33 49.17 -12.19
CA ARG A 439 7.47 49.65 -13.59
C ARG A 439 8.80 49.23 -14.22
N ARG A 440 9.92 49.38 -13.48
CA ARG A 440 11.27 49.03 -13.99
C ARG A 440 11.43 47.53 -14.27
N TYR A 441 10.86 46.65 -13.43
CA TYR A 441 10.81 45.21 -13.71
C TYR A 441 9.99 44.89 -14.97
N ILE A 442 8.80 45.47 -15.13
CA ILE A 442 7.92 45.16 -16.28
C ILE A 442 8.55 45.60 -17.62
N THR A 443 9.26 46.73 -17.66
CA THR A 443 10.00 47.14 -18.87
C THR A 443 11.13 46.17 -19.21
N CYS A 444 11.83 45.64 -18.20
CA CYS A 444 12.89 44.65 -18.39
C CYS A 444 12.34 43.33 -18.97
N ILE A 445 11.20 42.85 -18.44
CA ILE A 445 10.49 41.67 -18.96
C ILE A 445 10.08 41.84 -20.42
N LYS A 446 9.58 43.04 -20.81
CA LYS A 446 9.24 43.34 -22.21
C LYS A 446 10.44 43.24 -23.15
N SER A 447 11.60 43.76 -22.72
CA SER A 447 12.85 43.69 -23.51
C SER A 447 13.29 42.24 -23.73
N TYR A 448 13.41 41.46 -22.65
CA TYR A 448 13.84 40.06 -22.72
C TYR A 448 12.87 39.18 -23.50
N GLY A 449 11.55 39.33 -23.26
CA GLY A 449 10.52 38.58 -23.97
C GLY A 449 10.55 38.79 -25.49
N SER A 450 10.85 40.01 -25.95
CA SER A 450 10.98 40.30 -27.39
C SER A 450 12.17 39.58 -28.04
N SER A 451 13.34 39.55 -27.38
CA SER A 451 14.54 38.87 -27.89
C SER A 451 14.48 37.34 -27.84
N ILE A 452 13.66 36.76 -26.94
CA ILE A 452 13.41 35.31 -26.93
C ILE A 452 12.39 34.95 -28.03
N ARG A 453 11.35 35.76 -28.22
CA ARG A 453 10.28 35.51 -29.20
C ARG A 453 10.74 35.61 -30.67
N SER A 454 11.82 36.32 -30.95
CA SER A 454 12.47 36.29 -32.28
C SER A 454 13.24 34.99 -32.54
N ARG A 455 13.78 34.33 -31.50
CA ARG A 455 14.47 33.04 -31.58
C ARG A 455 13.49 31.85 -31.61
N VAL A 456 12.40 31.92 -30.84
CA VAL A 456 11.39 30.85 -30.74
C VAL A 456 10.10 31.27 -31.48
N ASN A 457 10.16 31.27 -32.81
CA ASN A 457 9.00 31.59 -33.66
C ASN A 457 8.11 30.34 -33.84
N PRO A 458 6.86 30.29 -33.33
CA PRO A 458 6.00 29.10 -33.39
C PRO A 458 5.56 28.71 -34.81
N LYS A 459 5.90 29.48 -35.84
CA LYS A 459 5.71 29.09 -37.25
C LYS A 459 6.84 28.17 -37.78
N THR A 460 8.04 28.19 -37.18
CA THR A 460 9.17 27.34 -37.63
C THR A 460 9.12 25.95 -37.01
N CYS A 461 9.81 24.98 -37.62
CA CYS A 461 9.90 23.62 -37.07
C CYS A 461 10.51 23.62 -35.66
N THR A 462 11.63 24.34 -35.47
CA THR A 462 12.29 24.50 -34.17
C THR A 462 11.39 25.13 -33.11
N GLY A 463 10.62 26.16 -33.47
CA GLY A 463 9.69 26.80 -32.54
C GLY A 463 8.52 25.90 -32.15
N LYS A 464 8.01 25.08 -33.07
CA LYS A 464 7.01 24.04 -32.77
C LYS A 464 7.60 22.95 -31.86
N LEU A 465 8.80 22.47 -32.13
CA LEU A 465 9.47 21.44 -31.33
C LEU A 465 9.72 21.92 -29.89
N VAL A 466 10.20 23.16 -29.70
CA VAL A 466 10.34 23.78 -28.37
C VAL A 466 8.98 23.89 -27.68
N LEU A 467 7.93 24.33 -28.39
CA LEU A 467 6.58 24.43 -27.82
C LEU A 467 6.04 23.06 -27.37
N SER A 468 6.23 22.01 -28.17
CA SER A 468 5.83 20.64 -27.84
C SER A 468 6.59 20.09 -26.63
N LEU A 469 7.90 20.31 -26.54
CA LEU A 469 8.70 19.91 -25.37
C LEU A 469 8.22 20.62 -24.09
N LEU A 470 7.88 21.90 -24.17
CA LEU A 470 7.34 22.65 -23.03
C LEU A 470 5.92 22.18 -22.65
N VAL A 471 5.10 21.74 -23.61
CA VAL A 471 3.80 21.08 -23.31
C VAL A 471 4.00 19.73 -22.63
N LEU A 472 4.92 18.88 -23.13
CA LEU A 472 5.24 17.59 -22.51
C LEU A 472 5.78 17.75 -21.09
N LEU A 473 6.64 18.76 -20.86
CA LEU A 473 7.13 19.12 -19.53
C LEU A 473 5.98 19.61 -18.62
N GLY A 474 5.01 20.36 -19.17
CA GLY A 474 3.82 20.78 -18.43
C GLY A 474 2.91 19.62 -18.05
N ILE A 475 2.70 18.65 -18.94
CA ILE A 475 2.00 17.40 -18.65
C ILE A 475 2.73 16.62 -17.56
N SER A 476 4.06 16.47 -17.68
CA SER A 476 4.89 15.84 -16.65
C SER A 476 4.73 16.53 -15.28
N PHE A 477 4.81 17.86 -15.20
CA PHE A 477 4.59 18.59 -13.95
C PHE A 477 3.16 18.43 -13.39
N VAL A 478 2.13 18.36 -14.23
CA VAL A 478 0.76 18.03 -13.78
C VAL A 478 0.72 16.63 -13.16
N CYS A 479 1.25 15.62 -13.84
CA CYS A 479 1.26 14.25 -13.33
C CYS A 479 2.04 14.14 -12.00
N MET A 480 3.23 14.73 -11.92
CA MET A 480 4.04 14.72 -10.69
C MET A 480 3.36 15.50 -9.54
N SER A 481 2.67 16.62 -9.82
CA SER A 481 1.85 17.33 -8.84
C SER A 481 0.71 16.46 -8.31
N VAL A 482 -0.06 15.81 -9.20
CA VAL A 482 -1.19 14.94 -8.80
C VAL A 482 -0.69 13.74 -8.01
N HIS A 483 0.38 13.08 -8.47
CA HIS A 483 0.99 11.95 -7.78
C HIS A 483 1.38 12.31 -6.34
N PHE A 484 2.22 13.32 -6.14
CA PHE A 484 2.69 13.69 -4.80
C PHE A 484 1.62 14.29 -3.88
N LEU A 485 0.56 14.91 -4.42
CA LEU A 485 -0.51 15.53 -3.62
C LEU A 485 -1.72 14.63 -3.36
N THR A 486 -1.91 13.54 -4.12
CA THR A 486 -3.18 12.77 -4.08
C THR A 486 -3.07 11.25 -3.97
N GLU A 487 -1.88 10.68 -4.24
CA GLU A 487 -1.54 9.28 -4.00
C GLU A 487 -0.82 9.10 -2.65
N GLY A 488 -0.89 7.90 -2.08
CA GLY A 488 -0.19 7.52 -0.86
C GLY A 488 1.34 7.47 -1.01
N ASN A 489 2.03 7.05 0.05
CA ASN A 489 3.50 6.92 0.16
C ASN A 489 4.22 6.28 -1.05
N GLY A 490 3.51 5.51 -1.89
CA GLY A 490 4.04 4.80 -3.06
C GLY A 490 4.63 3.44 -2.68
N ALA A 491 4.13 2.84 -1.61
CA ALA A 491 4.17 1.41 -1.33
C ALA A 491 2.87 0.77 -1.82
N GLU A 492 2.95 -0.50 -2.21
CA GLU A 492 1.76 -1.36 -2.27
C GLU A 492 1.33 -1.73 -0.84
N GLU A 493 0.03 -1.96 -0.66
CA GLU A 493 -0.55 -2.32 0.64
C GLU A 493 -1.55 -3.48 0.49
N ALA A 494 -1.40 -4.51 1.32
CA ALA A 494 -2.29 -5.67 1.43
C ALA A 494 -3.63 -5.31 2.11
N TYR A 495 -4.74 -5.89 1.65
CA TYR A 495 -6.05 -5.62 2.25
C TYR A 495 -6.26 -6.42 3.53
N ILE A 496 -6.47 -5.70 4.63
CA ILE A 496 -6.88 -6.28 5.91
C ILE A 496 -8.32 -6.83 5.79
N TYR A 497 -8.56 -8.01 6.37
CA TYR A 497 -9.88 -8.62 6.48
C TYR A 497 -10.02 -9.19 7.89
N GLU A 498 -11.12 -8.86 8.57
CA GLU A 498 -11.41 -9.19 9.98
C GLU A 498 -10.23 -8.88 10.94
N GLY A 499 -9.54 -7.75 10.70
CA GLY A 499 -8.40 -7.31 11.50
C GLY A 499 -7.07 -8.04 11.22
N GLN A 500 -7.05 -9.01 10.30
CA GLN A 500 -5.87 -9.84 10.03
C GLN A 500 -5.32 -9.68 8.60
N TYR A 501 -4.00 -9.79 8.50
CA TYR A 501 -3.25 -9.94 7.26
C TYR A 501 -2.95 -11.42 6.98
N SER A 502 -2.69 -11.74 5.71
CA SER A 502 -2.42 -13.09 5.24
C SER A 502 -1.57 -13.05 3.96
N GLN A 503 -1.14 -14.21 3.47
CA GLN A 503 -0.34 -14.34 2.27
C GLN A 503 -0.86 -15.46 1.36
N PHE A 504 -0.58 -15.36 0.06
CA PHE A 504 -0.95 -16.35 -0.95
C PHE A 504 0.25 -16.75 -1.81
N THR A 505 0.17 -17.95 -2.41
CA THR A 505 1.17 -18.44 -3.36
C THR A 505 0.70 -18.13 -4.78
N MET A 506 1.59 -17.65 -5.64
CA MET A 506 1.31 -17.55 -7.08
C MET A 506 1.76 -18.80 -7.80
N VAL A 507 0.93 -19.31 -8.70
CA VAL A 507 1.25 -20.39 -9.62
C VAL A 507 1.15 -19.85 -11.05
N THR A 508 2.20 -20.01 -11.83
CA THR A 508 2.21 -19.66 -13.26
C THR A 508 2.81 -20.79 -14.08
N MET A 509 2.25 -21.06 -15.26
CA MET A 509 2.60 -22.21 -16.09
C MET A 509 3.15 -21.76 -17.43
N THR A 510 4.40 -22.14 -17.72
CA THR A 510 5.23 -21.51 -18.75
C THR A 510 6.22 -22.51 -19.35
N TYR A 511 7.01 -22.06 -20.34
CA TYR A 511 7.97 -22.84 -21.10
C TYR A 511 9.00 -21.94 -21.78
N GLU A 512 10.08 -22.54 -22.28
CA GLU A 512 11.31 -21.88 -22.77
C GLU A 512 11.10 -20.64 -23.64
N ALA A 513 10.16 -20.65 -24.59
CA ALA A 513 9.91 -19.52 -25.50
C ALA A 513 9.25 -18.30 -24.83
N ARG A 514 8.82 -18.40 -23.58
CA ARG A 514 8.20 -17.31 -22.80
C ARG A 514 9.08 -16.81 -21.64
N LEU A 515 10.33 -17.27 -21.52
CA LEU A 515 11.24 -16.93 -20.41
C LEU A 515 11.44 -15.41 -20.21
N TRP A 516 11.35 -14.59 -21.25
CA TRP A 516 11.40 -13.12 -21.13
C TRP A 516 10.15 -12.54 -20.46
N ASN A 517 8.95 -13.00 -20.84
CA ASN A 517 7.70 -12.64 -20.16
C ASN A 517 7.76 -13.06 -18.68
N LEU A 518 8.20 -14.28 -18.40
CA LEU A 518 8.33 -14.81 -17.05
C LEU A 518 9.27 -13.95 -16.17
N LYS A 519 10.39 -13.46 -16.70
CA LYS A 519 11.30 -12.58 -15.95
C LYS A 519 10.67 -11.22 -15.63
N LEU A 520 9.79 -10.70 -16.49
CA LEU A 520 8.99 -9.50 -16.20
C LEU A 520 7.88 -9.79 -15.16
N TYR A 521 7.15 -10.89 -15.32
CA TYR A 521 6.12 -11.39 -14.39
C TYR A 521 6.68 -11.51 -12.97
N VAL A 522 7.79 -12.24 -12.80
CA VAL A 522 8.39 -12.51 -11.48
C VAL A 522 8.91 -11.22 -10.82
N LYS A 523 9.59 -10.35 -11.59
CA LYS A 523 10.08 -9.06 -11.09
C LYS A 523 8.96 -8.14 -10.63
N HIS A 524 7.81 -8.18 -11.29
CA HIS A 524 6.62 -7.39 -10.95
C HIS A 524 5.90 -7.98 -9.72
N TYR A 525 5.39 -9.20 -9.82
CA TYR A 525 4.49 -9.74 -8.80
C TYR A 525 5.18 -10.11 -7.48
N SER A 526 6.49 -10.40 -7.48
CA SER A 526 7.22 -10.63 -6.22
C SER A 526 7.20 -9.42 -5.27
N GLN A 527 6.90 -8.23 -5.78
CA GLN A 527 6.84 -6.99 -5.01
C GLN A 527 5.46 -6.71 -4.38
N CYS A 528 4.39 -7.43 -4.71
CA CYS A 528 3.08 -7.24 -4.08
C CYS A 528 3.11 -7.74 -2.61
N GLU A 529 2.47 -7.05 -1.67
CA GLU A 529 2.68 -7.28 -0.23
C GLU A 529 2.31 -8.71 0.22
N SER A 530 1.17 -9.25 -0.19
CA SER A 530 0.69 -10.58 0.25
C SER A 530 1.22 -11.78 -0.56
N VAL A 531 2.04 -11.60 -1.61
CA VAL A 531 2.66 -12.73 -2.31
C VAL A 531 3.73 -13.40 -1.43
N ARG A 532 3.59 -14.69 -1.11
CA ARG A 532 4.57 -15.47 -0.31
C ARG A 532 5.72 -16.02 -1.15
N GLU A 533 5.38 -16.66 -2.26
CA GLU A 533 6.28 -17.38 -3.16
C GLU A 533 5.69 -17.35 -4.57
N ILE A 534 6.53 -17.60 -5.59
CA ILE A 534 6.07 -17.84 -6.97
C ILE A 534 6.52 -19.23 -7.41
N VAL A 535 5.55 -20.09 -7.72
CA VAL A 535 5.78 -21.44 -8.26
C VAL A 535 5.67 -21.41 -9.77
N VAL A 536 6.80 -21.66 -10.44
CA VAL A 536 6.89 -21.71 -11.90
C VAL A 536 6.73 -23.16 -12.35
N VAL A 537 5.56 -23.48 -12.91
CA VAL A 537 5.28 -24.80 -13.49
C VAL A 537 5.86 -24.83 -14.90
N TRP A 538 6.97 -25.53 -15.07
CA TRP A 538 7.78 -25.53 -16.29
C TRP A 538 7.44 -26.72 -17.18
N ASN A 539 6.63 -26.44 -18.21
CA ASN A 539 5.99 -27.47 -19.04
C ASN A 539 6.86 -28.00 -20.19
N LYS A 540 7.82 -27.23 -20.70
CA LYS A 540 8.59 -27.60 -21.90
C LYS A 540 9.90 -26.82 -22.07
N GLY A 541 10.91 -27.50 -22.63
CA GLY A 541 12.21 -26.91 -22.95
C GLY A 541 13.14 -26.84 -21.74
N LYS A 542 14.34 -26.27 -21.90
CA LYS A 542 15.33 -26.25 -20.81
C LYS A 542 14.88 -25.31 -19.67
N PRO A 543 14.75 -25.78 -18.41
CA PRO A 543 14.40 -24.90 -17.29
C PRO A 543 15.52 -23.89 -17.00
N PRO A 544 15.16 -22.65 -16.58
CA PRO A 544 16.14 -21.66 -16.10
C PRO A 544 16.66 -22.03 -14.71
N SER A 545 17.66 -21.31 -14.22
CA SER A 545 18.00 -21.31 -12.79
C SER A 545 17.09 -20.36 -12.01
N GLU A 546 16.76 -20.69 -10.76
CA GLU A 546 16.05 -19.79 -9.83
C GLU A 546 16.83 -18.48 -9.62
N SER A 547 18.17 -18.54 -9.73
CA SER A 547 19.08 -17.38 -9.67
C SER A 547 19.01 -16.44 -10.88
N GLU A 548 18.24 -16.76 -11.92
CA GLU A 548 18.03 -15.88 -13.09
C GLU A 548 16.90 -14.86 -12.88
N PHE A 549 16.18 -14.94 -11.76
CA PHE A 549 15.06 -14.07 -11.45
C PHE A 549 15.44 -12.97 -10.45
N ASP A 550 15.18 -11.73 -10.85
CA ASP A 550 15.14 -10.59 -9.95
C ASP A 550 13.82 -10.63 -9.17
N SER A 551 13.85 -11.22 -7.96
CA SER A 551 12.66 -11.49 -7.15
C SER A 551 12.83 -11.08 -5.69
N ALA A 552 11.80 -10.44 -5.15
CA ALA A 552 11.70 -10.12 -3.73
C ALA A 552 11.17 -11.29 -2.85
N VAL A 553 10.73 -12.40 -3.46
CA VAL A 553 10.23 -13.62 -2.77
C VAL A 553 10.90 -14.88 -3.32
N PRO A 554 10.84 -16.04 -2.62
CA PRO A 554 11.25 -17.32 -3.19
C PRO A 554 10.54 -17.62 -4.52
N VAL A 555 11.31 -18.04 -5.51
CA VAL A 555 10.82 -18.51 -6.81
C VAL A 555 11.22 -19.97 -6.92
N ARG A 556 10.24 -20.88 -7.07
CA ARG A 556 10.46 -22.32 -7.10
C ARG A 556 10.08 -22.89 -8.46
N ILE A 557 11.00 -23.58 -9.13
CA ILE A 557 10.72 -24.16 -10.45
C ILE A 557 10.26 -25.62 -10.28
N ARG A 558 9.00 -25.91 -10.65
CA ARG A 558 8.46 -27.26 -10.73
C ARG A 558 8.48 -27.72 -12.19
N VAL A 559 9.50 -28.50 -12.54
CA VAL A 559 9.63 -29.10 -13.89
C VAL A 559 8.66 -30.27 -14.02
N GLU A 560 7.92 -30.30 -15.13
CA GLU A 560 6.94 -31.36 -15.42
C GLU A 560 7.41 -32.20 -16.62
N GLU A 561 7.20 -33.52 -16.55
CA GLU A 561 7.68 -34.48 -17.58
C GLU A 561 6.96 -34.32 -18.94
N GLN A 562 5.72 -33.84 -18.91
CA GLN A 562 4.84 -33.74 -20.07
C GLN A 562 4.25 -32.34 -20.16
N ASN A 563 4.25 -31.78 -21.38
CA ASN A 563 3.60 -30.51 -21.67
C ASN A 563 2.07 -30.68 -21.67
N SER A 564 1.44 -30.49 -20.51
CA SER A 564 0.01 -30.61 -20.28
C SER A 564 -0.56 -29.33 -19.66
N LEU A 565 -1.79 -28.96 -20.02
CA LEU A 565 -2.49 -27.85 -19.34
C LEU A 565 -3.03 -28.25 -17.96
N ASN A 566 -3.09 -29.55 -17.63
CA ASN A 566 -3.50 -30.03 -16.30
C ASN A 566 -2.46 -29.71 -15.21
N ASN A 567 -1.19 -29.47 -15.59
CA ASN A 567 -0.06 -29.34 -14.67
C ASN A 567 -0.19 -28.18 -13.68
N ARG A 568 -0.82 -27.05 -14.08
CA ARG A 568 -1.01 -25.87 -13.19
C ARG A 568 -1.77 -26.18 -11.90
N PHE A 569 -2.67 -27.16 -11.91
CA PHE A 569 -3.47 -27.56 -10.74
C PHE A 569 -2.92 -28.78 -10.00
N LYS A 570 -1.71 -29.26 -10.34
CA LYS A 570 -1.11 -30.44 -9.72
C LYS A 570 -0.82 -30.18 -8.24
N VAL A 571 -1.34 -31.05 -7.38
CA VAL A 571 -1.22 -30.99 -5.92
C VAL A 571 0.26 -30.92 -5.54
N ASP A 572 0.62 -29.91 -4.74
CA ASP A 572 2.00 -29.57 -4.42
C ASP A 572 2.15 -29.37 -2.89
N PRO A 573 2.69 -30.37 -2.17
CA PRO A 573 2.79 -30.33 -0.72
C PRO A 573 3.83 -29.31 -0.21
N LEU A 574 4.57 -28.62 -1.09
CA LEU A 574 5.48 -27.55 -0.71
C LEU A 574 4.78 -26.19 -0.61
N ILE A 575 3.62 -26.00 -1.25
CA ILE A 575 2.80 -24.79 -1.09
C ILE A 575 2.30 -24.71 0.35
N LYS A 576 2.55 -23.57 1.04
CA LYS A 576 2.20 -23.33 2.45
C LYS A 576 1.16 -22.22 2.65
N THR A 577 0.38 -21.94 1.61
CA THR A 577 -0.76 -21.02 1.65
C THR A 577 -2.00 -21.75 1.16
N ARG A 578 -3.15 -21.43 1.77
CA ARG A 578 -4.43 -21.99 1.31
C ARG A 578 -4.97 -21.24 0.10
N ALA A 579 -4.66 -19.96 -0.03
CA ALA A 579 -4.91 -19.19 -1.24
C ALA A 579 -3.81 -19.43 -2.28
N VAL A 580 -4.19 -19.94 -3.46
CA VAL A 580 -3.34 -19.86 -4.66
C VAL A 580 -3.99 -18.95 -5.68
N LEU A 581 -3.19 -18.03 -6.23
CA LEU A 581 -3.52 -17.32 -7.47
C LEU A 581 -2.89 -18.06 -8.64
N GLU A 582 -3.72 -18.61 -9.53
CA GLU A 582 -3.31 -19.08 -10.84
C GLU A 582 -3.36 -17.91 -11.82
N LEU A 583 -2.26 -17.65 -12.53
CA LEU A 583 -2.14 -16.48 -13.40
C LEU A 583 -1.19 -16.74 -14.58
N ASP A 584 -1.71 -16.61 -15.80
CA ASP A 584 -0.99 -16.85 -17.05
C ASP A 584 0.22 -15.91 -17.20
N ASP A 585 1.34 -16.43 -17.71
CA ASP A 585 2.62 -15.73 -17.79
C ASP A 585 2.65 -14.59 -18.84
N ASP A 586 1.58 -14.40 -19.61
CA ASP A 586 1.39 -13.27 -20.51
C ASP A 586 0.42 -12.19 -19.98
N ILE A 587 -0.08 -12.30 -18.75
CA ILE A 587 -1.02 -11.35 -18.13
C ILE A 587 -0.33 -10.48 -17.05
N LEU A 588 -0.36 -9.16 -17.24
CA LEU A 588 0.15 -8.18 -16.28
C LEU A 588 -1.00 -7.34 -15.68
N MET A 589 -1.08 -7.27 -14.36
CA MET A 589 -2.10 -6.56 -13.57
C MET A 589 -1.45 -5.77 -12.43
N THR A 590 -2.10 -4.72 -11.91
CA THR A 590 -1.54 -3.98 -10.76
C THR A 590 -1.55 -4.83 -9.49
N CYS A 591 -0.57 -4.64 -8.59
CA CYS A 591 -0.57 -5.32 -7.29
C CYS A 591 -1.86 -5.01 -6.52
N ASN A 592 -2.32 -3.75 -6.49
CA ASN A 592 -3.62 -3.39 -5.92
C ASN A 592 -4.81 -4.20 -6.49
N ASP A 593 -4.87 -4.47 -7.80
CA ASP A 593 -5.95 -5.31 -8.37
C ASP A 593 -5.82 -6.79 -7.95
N ILE A 594 -4.60 -7.31 -7.82
CA ILE A 594 -4.32 -8.64 -7.26
C ILE A 594 -4.74 -8.71 -5.78
N GLU A 595 -4.37 -7.71 -4.97
CA GLU A 595 -4.71 -7.61 -3.55
C GLU A 595 -6.23 -7.46 -3.33
N LYS A 596 -6.96 -6.77 -4.23
CA LYS A 596 -8.44 -6.77 -4.25
C LYS A 596 -8.98 -8.19 -4.45
N GLY A 597 -8.47 -8.92 -5.46
CA GLY A 597 -8.86 -10.31 -5.71
C GLY A 597 -8.60 -11.22 -4.51
N PHE A 598 -7.44 -11.07 -3.86
CA PHE A 598 -7.09 -11.82 -2.65
C PHE A 598 -8.06 -11.55 -1.50
N ARG A 599 -8.43 -10.27 -1.28
CA ARG A 599 -9.45 -9.90 -0.29
C ARG A 599 -10.80 -10.56 -0.57
N VAL A 600 -11.26 -10.50 -1.82
CA VAL A 600 -12.57 -11.04 -2.21
C VAL A 600 -12.60 -12.58 -2.10
N TRP A 601 -11.46 -13.25 -2.34
CA TRP A 601 -11.29 -14.67 -2.01
C TRP A 601 -11.29 -14.92 -0.48
N ARG A 602 -10.60 -14.09 0.31
CA ARG A 602 -10.61 -14.20 1.78
C ARG A 602 -12.00 -13.99 2.40
N GLU A 603 -12.88 -13.23 1.74
CA GLU A 603 -14.29 -13.10 2.10
C GLU A 603 -15.13 -14.35 1.73
N ASN A 604 -14.71 -15.16 0.75
CA ASN A 604 -15.49 -16.25 0.16
C ASN A 604 -14.59 -17.40 -0.36
N PRO A 605 -13.82 -18.08 0.51
CA PRO A 605 -12.74 -18.98 0.09
C PRO A 605 -13.23 -20.26 -0.61
N GLU A 606 -14.52 -20.57 -0.54
CA GLU A 606 -15.17 -21.69 -1.22
C GLU A 606 -15.39 -21.44 -2.73
N ARG A 607 -15.02 -20.28 -3.26
CA ARG A 607 -15.27 -19.85 -4.65
C ARG A 607 -13.99 -19.72 -5.48
N LEU A 608 -14.15 -19.88 -6.79
CA LEU A 608 -13.22 -19.33 -7.77
C LEU A 608 -13.45 -17.83 -7.87
N VAL A 609 -12.47 -17.02 -7.46
CA VAL A 609 -12.54 -15.56 -7.49
C VAL A 609 -11.56 -15.03 -8.52
N GLY A 610 -12.01 -14.35 -9.56
CA GLY A 610 -11.08 -13.96 -10.62
C GLY A 610 -11.56 -12.87 -11.59
N PHE A 611 -10.70 -12.59 -12.56
CA PHE A 611 -10.73 -11.33 -13.31
C PHE A 611 -11.23 -11.45 -14.76
N TYR A 612 -11.51 -12.67 -15.23
CA TYR A 612 -11.98 -12.93 -16.60
C TYR A 612 -13.31 -13.72 -16.63
N PRO A 613 -14.46 -13.02 -16.63
CA PRO A 613 -15.78 -13.64 -16.55
C PRO A 613 -16.24 -14.10 -17.93
N ARG A 614 -16.95 -15.22 -17.96
CA ARG A 614 -17.57 -15.80 -19.15
C ARG A 614 -19.01 -16.18 -18.85
N LEU A 615 -19.80 -16.24 -19.91
CA LEU A 615 -21.18 -16.74 -19.86
C LEU A 615 -21.26 -17.99 -20.74
N ILE A 616 -21.86 -19.02 -20.20
CA ILE A 616 -22.28 -20.22 -20.91
C ILE A 616 -23.80 -20.21 -20.90
N ASP A 617 -24.39 -20.05 -22.08
CA ASP A 617 -25.85 -20.02 -22.28
C ASP A 617 -26.27 -20.71 -23.59
N GLY A 618 -27.58 -20.85 -23.79
CA GLY A 618 -28.19 -21.48 -24.96
C GLY A 618 -28.51 -22.97 -24.79
N SER A 619 -29.13 -23.55 -25.82
CA SER A 619 -29.31 -24.99 -25.98
C SER A 619 -29.14 -25.33 -27.47
N PRO A 620 -28.10 -26.08 -27.89
CA PRO A 620 -26.97 -26.52 -27.06
C PRO A 620 -26.19 -25.35 -26.43
N LEU A 621 -25.49 -25.63 -25.33
CA LEU A 621 -24.64 -24.66 -24.62
C LEU A 621 -23.56 -24.12 -25.56
N GLN A 622 -23.23 -22.83 -25.46
CA GLN A 622 -22.13 -22.21 -26.20
C GLN A 622 -21.23 -21.39 -25.29
N TYR A 623 -19.91 -21.43 -25.54
CA TYR A 623 -18.94 -20.62 -24.80
C TYR A 623 -18.97 -19.17 -25.29
N ARG A 624 -19.19 -18.21 -24.37
CA ARG A 624 -19.27 -16.77 -24.69
C ARG A 624 -18.26 -15.93 -23.91
N ASN A 625 -17.73 -14.92 -24.58
CA ASN A 625 -16.76 -13.99 -24.01
C ASN A 625 -17.40 -12.90 -23.13
N GLU A 626 -16.55 -12.15 -22.43
CA GLU A 626 -16.97 -11.09 -21.51
C GLU A 626 -17.86 -10.02 -22.17
N ARG A 627 -17.61 -9.67 -23.44
CA ARG A 627 -18.45 -8.68 -24.14
C ARG A 627 -19.90 -9.15 -24.27
N TYR A 628 -20.11 -10.44 -24.50
CA TYR A 628 -21.44 -11.03 -24.49
C TYR A 628 -22.00 -11.17 -23.07
N ALA A 629 -21.18 -11.61 -22.10
CA ALA A 629 -21.57 -11.72 -20.69
C ALA A 629 -22.09 -10.39 -20.12
N ARG A 630 -21.31 -9.31 -20.26
CA ARG A 630 -21.71 -7.94 -19.90
C ARG A 630 -22.94 -7.49 -20.70
N GLY A 631 -23.01 -7.78 -22.00
CA GLY A 631 -24.17 -7.51 -22.86
C GLY A 631 -25.45 -8.29 -22.51
N LYS A 632 -25.37 -9.30 -21.65
CA LYS A 632 -26.51 -10.06 -21.10
C LYS A 632 -26.80 -9.75 -19.62
N ASN A 633 -25.99 -8.89 -18.99
CA ASN A 633 -25.85 -8.75 -17.54
C ASN A 633 -25.71 -10.10 -16.81
N GLY A 634 -24.68 -10.88 -17.14
CA GLY A 634 -24.30 -11.95 -16.23
C GLY A 634 -23.21 -12.89 -16.71
N TYR A 635 -22.70 -13.66 -15.76
CA TYR A 635 -21.63 -14.64 -15.92
C TYR A 635 -21.91 -15.89 -15.09
N ASN A 636 -21.31 -17.01 -15.46
CA ASN A 636 -21.32 -18.26 -14.69
C ASN A 636 -19.98 -19.01 -14.76
N VAL A 637 -18.94 -18.44 -15.38
CA VAL A 637 -17.59 -19.01 -15.38
C VAL A 637 -16.56 -17.92 -15.16
N ILE A 638 -15.50 -18.25 -14.43
CA ILE A 638 -14.28 -17.45 -14.26
C ILE A 638 -13.13 -18.25 -14.86
N LEU A 639 -12.35 -17.66 -15.79
CA LEU A 639 -11.16 -18.35 -16.31
C LEU A 639 -10.07 -18.40 -15.23
N THR A 640 -9.46 -19.56 -15.02
CA THR A 640 -8.47 -19.75 -13.95
C THR A 640 -7.18 -18.99 -14.17
N GLY A 641 -6.82 -18.73 -15.43
CA GLY A 641 -5.60 -18.01 -15.83
C GLY A 641 -5.51 -16.55 -15.34
N ALA A 642 -6.49 -16.08 -14.58
CA ALA A 642 -6.31 -15.04 -13.56
C ALA A 642 -7.37 -15.22 -12.45
N ALA A 643 -7.17 -16.19 -11.55
CA ALA A 643 -8.10 -16.49 -10.47
C ALA A 643 -7.43 -17.02 -9.18
N PHE A 644 -7.95 -16.54 -8.04
CA PHE A 644 -7.72 -17.10 -6.72
C PHE A 644 -8.61 -18.33 -6.48
N MET A 645 -8.04 -19.34 -5.83
CA MET A 645 -8.71 -20.57 -5.44
C MET A 645 -8.08 -21.17 -4.17
N ASP A 646 -8.86 -21.97 -3.45
CA ASP A 646 -8.38 -22.79 -2.34
C ASP A 646 -7.49 -23.93 -2.89
N SER A 647 -6.21 -23.97 -2.50
CA SER A 647 -5.24 -24.96 -2.99
C SER A 647 -5.54 -26.38 -2.48
N GLU A 648 -6.02 -26.52 -1.25
CA GLU A 648 -6.36 -27.81 -0.64
C GLU A 648 -7.67 -28.36 -1.22
N TYR A 649 -8.64 -27.51 -1.56
CA TYR A 649 -9.86 -27.93 -2.25
C TYR A 649 -9.67 -28.11 -3.76
N ALA A 650 -9.22 -27.07 -4.48
CA ALA A 650 -9.20 -27.04 -5.93
C ALA A 650 -8.28 -28.10 -6.53
N PHE A 651 -7.04 -28.22 -6.05
CA PHE A 651 -6.05 -29.11 -6.67
C PHE A 651 -6.40 -30.58 -6.39
N ASN A 652 -6.85 -30.90 -5.17
CA ASN A 652 -7.34 -32.25 -4.84
C ASN A 652 -8.61 -32.60 -5.61
N LYS A 653 -9.57 -31.67 -5.77
CA LYS A 653 -10.77 -31.88 -6.61
C LYS A 653 -10.38 -32.09 -8.07
N TYR A 654 -9.46 -31.30 -8.62
CA TYR A 654 -9.01 -31.38 -10.02
C TYR A 654 -8.22 -32.66 -10.31
N TRP A 655 -7.42 -33.15 -9.37
CA TRP A 655 -6.65 -34.40 -9.51
C TRP A 655 -7.36 -35.66 -9.00
N SER A 656 -8.55 -35.52 -8.41
CA SER A 656 -9.42 -36.64 -8.02
C SER A 656 -9.72 -37.60 -9.18
N GLU A 657 -10.13 -38.82 -8.83
CA GLU A 657 -10.52 -39.84 -9.81
C GLU A 657 -11.76 -39.43 -10.63
N ILE A 658 -12.69 -38.70 -10.01
CA ILE A 658 -13.89 -38.14 -10.68
C ILE A 658 -13.48 -37.24 -11.86
N ALA A 659 -12.44 -36.42 -11.67
CA ALA A 659 -11.94 -35.51 -12.69
C ALA A 659 -11.08 -36.18 -13.78
N ARG A 660 -10.75 -37.48 -13.67
CA ARG A 660 -9.78 -38.18 -14.54
C ARG A 660 -10.17 -38.13 -16.02
N GLU A 661 -11.42 -38.41 -16.36
CA GLU A 661 -11.89 -38.31 -17.75
C GLU A 661 -11.89 -36.87 -18.28
N GLY A 662 -12.13 -35.89 -17.41
CA GLY A 662 -11.99 -34.47 -17.74
C GLY A 662 -10.55 -34.13 -18.10
N ARG A 663 -9.58 -34.50 -17.24
CA ARG A 663 -8.15 -34.25 -17.46
C ARG A 663 -7.67 -34.89 -18.77
N ASN A 664 -8.06 -36.14 -19.03
CA ASN A 664 -7.77 -36.81 -20.29
C ASN A 664 -8.31 -36.01 -21.50
N PHE A 665 -9.54 -35.51 -21.43
CA PHE A 665 -10.13 -34.71 -22.52
C PHE A 665 -9.45 -33.34 -22.70
N VAL A 666 -8.99 -32.72 -21.61
CA VAL A 666 -8.16 -31.50 -21.63
C VAL A 666 -6.84 -31.75 -22.36
N ASP A 667 -6.17 -32.87 -22.11
CA ASP A 667 -4.92 -33.22 -22.80
C ASP A 667 -5.14 -33.51 -24.29
N HIS A 668 -6.20 -34.23 -24.65
CA HIS A 668 -6.55 -34.49 -26.06
C HIS A 668 -6.96 -33.21 -26.82
N SER A 669 -7.56 -32.23 -26.13
CA SER A 669 -8.01 -30.96 -26.72
C SER A 669 -6.97 -29.84 -26.66
N PHE A 670 -5.93 -30.01 -25.84
CA PHE A 670 -4.98 -28.97 -25.39
C PHE A 670 -5.66 -27.64 -25.03
N ASN A 671 -6.76 -27.73 -24.26
CA ASN A 671 -7.65 -26.61 -23.92
C ASN A 671 -8.62 -27.03 -22.79
N CYS A 672 -9.37 -26.08 -22.24
CA CYS A 672 -10.54 -26.28 -21.36
C CYS A 672 -10.25 -26.78 -19.93
N GLU A 673 -9.01 -26.70 -19.48
CA GLU A 673 -8.59 -26.88 -18.08
C GLU A 673 -9.37 -25.96 -17.13
N ASP A 674 -9.57 -24.69 -17.49
CA ASP A 674 -10.36 -23.73 -16.74
C ASP A 674 -11.85 -24.08 -16.67
N LEU A 675 -12.45 -24.49 -17.79
CA LEU A 675 -13.82 -24.97 -17.86
C LEU A 675 -14.03 -26.21 -16.98
N LEU A 676 -13.09 -27.16 -17.01
CA LEU A 676 -13.14 -28.35 -16.16
C LEU A 676 -13.13 -27.97 -14.67
N MET A 677 -12.26 -27.05 -14.25
CA MET A 677 -12.25 -26.54 -12.87
C MET A 677 -13.61 -25.92 -12.49
N ASN A 678 -14.23 -25.13 -13.37
CA ASN A 678 -15.54 -24.52 -13.11
C ASN A 678 -16.67 -25.57 -12.97
N PHE A 679 -16.68 -26.64 -13.78
CA PHE A 679 -17.63 -27.75 -13.62
C PHE A 679 -17.42 -28.53 -12.30
N LEU A 680 -16.15 -28.73 -11.90
CA LEU A 680 -15.82 -29.40 -10.63
C LEU A 680 -16.21 -28.56 -9.40
N TYR A 681 -16.18 -27.22 -9.52
CA TYR A 681 -16.73 -26.30 -8.54
C TYR A 681 -18.27 -26.25 -8.57
N ALA A 682 -18.91 -26.36 -9.74
CA ALA A 682 -20.37 -26.42 -9.86
C ALA A 682 -20.98 -27.61 -9.11
N ASN A 683 -20.28 -28.75 -9.11
CA ASN A 683 -20.63 -29.95 -8.36
C ASN A 683 -20.09 -29.88 -6.91
N ALA A 684 -20.47 -28.81 -6.21
CA ALA A 684 -20.21 -28.56 -4.79
C ALA A 684 -21.46 -27.98 -4.12
N SER A 685 -21.58 -28.12 -2.80
CA SER A 685 -22.79 -27.73 -2.06
C SER A 685 -23.04 -26.22 -1.93
N ALA A 686 -22.22 -25.38 -2.56
CA ALA A 686 -22.32 -23.92 -2.47
C ALA A 686 -23.28 -23.36 -3.55
N VAL A 687 -24.22 -22.51 -3.13
CA VAL A 687 -25.19 -21.84 -4.05
C VAL A 687 -24.48 -20.94 -5.07
N ARG A 688 -23.37 -20.32 -4.66
CA ARG A 688 -22.47 -19.49 -5.48
C ARG A 688 -21.07 -20.08 -5.43
N THR A 689 -20.52 -20.38 -6.60
CA THR A 689 -19.22 -21.06 -6.76
C THR A 689 -18.18 -20.19 -7.48
N VAL A 690 -18.61 -19.05 -8.04
CA VAL A 690 -17.79 -18.10 -8.79
C VAL A 690 -18.07 -16.65 -8.36
N GLU A 691 -17.00 -15.85 -8.28
CA GLU A 691 -17.03 -14.42 -7.93
C GLU A 691 -16.21 -13.62 -8.96
N TYR A 692 -16.71 -12.48 -9.41
CA TYR A 692 -15.99 -11.61 -10.35
C TYR A 692 -15.39 -10.41 -9.62
N VAL A 693 -14.15 -10.07 -9.97
CA VAL A 693 -13.51 -8.81 -9.61
C VAL A 693 -13.06 -8.11 -10.90
N HIS A 694 -13.44 -6.87 -11.10
CA HIS A 694 -13.06 -6.06 -12.24
C HIS A 694 -11.65 -5.48 -12.04
N PRO A 695 -10.66 -5.85 -12.88
CA PRO A 695 -9.33 -5.26 -12.79
C PRO A 695 -9.36 -3.82 -13.32
N ALA A 696 -8.86 -2.85 -12.53
CA ALA A 696 -8.78 -1.47 -12.99
C ALA A 696 -7.77 -1.30 -14.14
N TRP A 697 -6.74 -2.16 -14.18
CA TRP A 697 -5.80 -2.24 -15.30
C TRP A 697 -5.29 -3.68 -15.49
N ALA A 698 -5.30 -4.15 -16.74
CA ALA A 698 -4.70 -5.40 -17.16
C ALA A 698 -4.13 -5.27 -18.58
N ILE A 699 -2.93 -5.82 -18.81
CA ILE A 699 -2.31 -5.97 -20.13
C ILE A 699 -2.16 -7.44 -20.47
N ASP A 700 -2.77 -7.82 -21.58
CA ASP A 700 -2.56 -9.07 -22.31
C ASP A 700 -1.36 -8.90 -23.26
N THR A 701 -0.23 -9.52 -22.92
CA THR A 701 1.00 -9.53 -23.73
C THR A 701 1.06 -10.70 -24.72
N SER A 702 0.06 -11.59 -24.76
CA SER A 702 0.05 -12.79 -25.64
C SER A 702 0.19 -12.42 -27.12
N LYS A 703 -0.31 -11.23 -27.49
CA LYS A 703 -0.24 -10.63 -28.83
C LYS A 703 1.15 -10.18 -29.25
N LEU A 704 2.08 -10.02 -28.31
CA LEU A 704 3.50 -9.77 -28.57
C LEU A 704 4.29 -11.08 -28.75
N SER A 705 3.74 -12.21 -28.30
CA SER A 705 4.36 -13.53 -28.41
C SER A 705 4.04 -14.20 -29.75
N THR A 706 4.99 -14.97 -30.27
CA THR A 706 4.80 -15.84 -31.45
C THR A 706 3.96 -17.08 -31.18
N ALA A 707 3.66 -17.40 -29.91
CA ALA A 707 3.05 -18.67 -29.49
C ALA A 707 1.92 -18.46 -28.46
N ALA A 708 0.75 -18.00 -28.93
CA ALA A 708 -0.48 -17.88 -28.13
C ALA A 708 -1.57 -18.83 -28.67
N ILE A 709 -2.24 -19.58 -27.77
CA ILE A 709 -3.17 -20.66 -28.11
C ILE A 709 -4.48 -20.12 -28.72
N SER A 710 -4.92 -18.93 -28.27
CA SER A 710 -6.20 -18.30 -28.66
C SER A 710 -6.18 -17.57 -30.01
N ARG A 711 -5.07 -17.63 -30.77
CA ARG A 711 -4.84 -16.85 -32.01
C ARG A 711 -5.94 -16.97 -33.05
N ASN A 712 -6.48 -18.17 -33.28
CA ASN A 712 -7.70 -18.35 -34.05
C ASN A 712 -8.89 -18.43 -33.08
N THR A 713 -9.46 -17.26 -32.77
CA THR A 713 -10.53 -17.12 -31.77
C THR A 713 -11.73 -18.02 -32.05
N GLN A 714 -12.11 -18.20 -33.33
CA GLN A 714 -13.27 -19.03 -33.68
C GLN A 714 -13.00 -20.50 -33.37
N VAL A 715 -11.94 -21.09 -33.92
CA VAL A 715 -11.56 -22.49 -33.67
C VAL A 715 -11.35 -22.75 -32.17
N HIS A 716 -10.77 -21.80 -31.44
CA HIS A 716 -10.61 -21.90 -29.99
C HIS A 716 -11.96 -21.89 -29.24
N TYR A 717 -12.97 -21.14 -29.70
CA TYR A 717 -14.32 -21.11 -29.12
C TYR A 717 -15.14 -22.34 -29.52
N ASP A 718 -14.91 -22.91 -30.71
CA ASP A 718 -15.52 -24.16 -31.17
C ASP A 718 -15.02 -25.34 -30.32
N ILE A 719 -13.70 -25.44 -30.10
CA ILE A 719 -13.10 -26.41 -29.16
C ILE A 719 -13.68 -26.24 -27.76
N ARG A 720 -13.72 -25.00 -27.22
CA ARG A 720 -14.30 -24.76 -25.89
C ARG A 720 -15.77 -25.11 -25.80
N THR A 721 -16.55 -24.90 -26.85
CA THR A 721 -17.96 -25.31 -26.92
C THR A 721 -18.13 -26.83 -26.95
N ASN A 722 -17.24 -27.56 -27.63
CA ASN A 722 -17.21 -29.02 -27.59
C ASN A 722 -16.86 -29.55 -26.18
N CYS A 723 -15.94 -28.91 -25.47
CA CYS A 723 -15.63 -29.22 -24.07
C CYS A 723 -16.86 -29.11 -23.15
N LEU A 724 -17.72 -28.10 -23.35
CA LEU A 724 -18.96 -27.96 -22.58
C LEU A 724 -19.86 -29.19 -22.70
N SER A 725 -19.96 -29.76 -23.90
CA SER A 725 -20.80 -30.95 -24.15
C SER A 725 -20.25 -32.21 -23.47
N LYS A 726 -18.92 -32.39 -23.45
CA LYS A 726 -18.27 -33.50 -22.71
C LYS A 726 -18.34 -33.30 -21.19
N PHE A 727 -18.17 -32.07 -20.68
CA PHE A 727 -18.20 -31.83 -19.24
C PHE A 727 -19.63 -31.83 -18.67
N LEU A 728 -20.63 -31.35 -19.42
CA LEU A 728 -22.05 -31.51 -19.08
C LEU A 728 -22.44 -32.99 -18.92
N SER A 729 -21.95 -33.86 -19.82
CA SER A 729 -22.23 -35.31 -19.76
C SER A 729 -21.45 -36.07 -18.68
N LEU A 730 -20.34 -35.52 -18.17
CA LEU A 730 -19.57 -36.11 -17.07
C LEU A 730 -20.00 -35.63 -15.67
N TYR A 731 -20.34 -34.35 -15.54
CA TYR A 731 -20.47 -33.69 -14.23
C TYR A 731 -21.85 -33.07 -13.97
N GLY A 732 -22.73 -33.07 -14.98
CA GLY A 732 -24.07 -32.48 -14.86
C GLY A 732 -24.03 -30.95 -14.88
N SER A 733 -24.65 -30.33 -13.87
CA SER A 733 -24.99 -28.89 -13.87
C SER A 733 -23.78 -27.95 -14.03
N LEU A 734 -23.98 -26.91 -14.83
CA LEU A 734 -23.15 -25.71 -14.85
C LEU A 734 -23.25 -24.93 -13.51
N PRO A 735 -22.30 -24.03 -13.21
CA PRO A 735 -22.46 -23.06 -12.14
C PRO A 735 -23.70 -22.17 -12.33
N SER A 736 -24.30 -21.75 -11.21
CA SER A 736 -25.34 -20.72 -11.16
C SER A 736 -24.91 -19.45 -11.90
N ARG A 737 -25.84 -18.80 -12.62
CA ARG A 737 -25.62 -17.47 -13.22
C ARG A 737 -25.73 -16.36 -12.17
N TRP A 738 -24.80 -15.42 -12.23
CA TRP A 738 -24.76 -14.20 -11.43
C TRP A 738 -24.79 -12.96 -12.33
N GLU A 739 -25.18 -11.82 -11.78
CA GLU A 739 -25.19 -10.52 -12.46
C GLU A 739 -23.93 -9.70 -12.12
N PHE A 740 -23.68 -8.62 -12.85
CA PHE A 740 -22.60 -7.67 -12.57
C PHE A 740 -23.07 -6.51 -11.67
N GLY A 741 -22.14 -5.84 -11.00
CA GLY A 741 -22.43 -4.67 -10.14
C GLY A 741 -23.22 -4.97 -8.87
N THR A 742 -23.25 -6.23 -8.44
CA THR A 742 -23.96 -6.76 -7.27
C THR A 742 -23.23 -6.51 -5.95
N ARG A 743 -21.90 -6.30 -5.98
CA ARG A 743 -21.12 -6.10 -4.76
C ARG A 743 -21.28 -4.69 -4.19
N VAL A 744 -21.26 -4.60 -2.86
CA VAL A 744 -21.39 -3.33 -2.12
C VAL A 744 -20.16 -2.43 -2.31
N ASP A 745 -18.97 -3.02 -2.48
CA ASP A 745 -17.72 -2.32 -2.82
C ASP A 745 -17.69 -1.77 -4.26
N GLY A 746 -18.59 -2.23 -5.13
CA GLY A 746 -18.64 -1.89 -6.55
C GLY A 746 -17.49 -2.47 -7.38
N TRP A 747 -16.73 -3.43 -6.87
CA TRP A 747 -15.58 -4.03 -7.53
C TRP A 747 -15.94 -5.04 -8.62
N ASP A 748 -17.22 -5.33 -8.87
CA ASP A 748 -17.72 -6.25 -9.91
C ASP A 748 -18.45 -5.55 -11.08
N ARG A 749 -18.16 -4.25 -11.30
CA ARG A 749 -18.85 -3.39 -12.28
C ARG A 749 -18.25 -3.41 -13.70
#